data_AF-A0A4R6KA43-F1
#
_entry.id   AF-A0A4R6KA43-F1
#
_cell.length_a   1.000
_cell.length_b   1.000
_cell.length_c   1.000
_cell.angle_alpha   90.00
_cell.angle_beta   90.00
_cell.angle_gamma   90.00
#
_symmetry.space_group_name_H-M   'P 1'
#
loop_
_entity.id
_entity.type
_entity.pdbx_description
1 polymer ?
#
loop_
_entity_poly.entity_id
_entity_poly.type
_entity_poly.pdbx_seq_one_letter_code
_entity_poly.pdbx_strand_id
1 'polypeptide(L)'
;MSGSEDITIADLRISTAGASVQLGATPIQQGLSPRAGDRPENLITGIQDGRPYWQTDRTAPAPGTNFFYLNVSDTYLYDNRNLVLVSVDYFDEGNGQFGLHYDSPGETIPEKFKNSELVQYGDTKTWKTHTFALPDAVMTNRSNGSDFRIHNGDGSVDLKVAAVRVAKVATTLDVTEGLVDLIDEAARIHKGAREGTRDGQYPAGSRATLRAAIDDAQEVAATPDVTDTQVKAALQTLQQKLDAFTATIVDTNFAPTGTATASNGTGAINVNDNNHDTTWTSGTGDSWLQITLAEPRAVNDVRVEWAQSYSPDYTVQVSNDGQTFTTVGRTGSPGANQFSKTRFATTKARYVRILMTGAPTFVVKELQLRESPVVIPEPKLVQTVNPTEEGVVADFDATRYGADRSGRNDSTKAIQNAIYACQDAGGGTVWLPAGKYLVKDTLEIHAFCTLRGDRRDPDKPTGDYGTVVIADLAAGNDGPSLFRIGGSAGVIGVTTWYPLQNATDPIPYNYTFEIPGGAWIGNENYMMATVQDVTMLNSYRGIGISTMPNDRGGAPSNGQVHESSTIRNIRGTALFEGARAYNGADVGTWENVAFSNSYWAGAPAAYHPPTRAALDTWTRANGTGLVLGDLEWDQFHRITLADYKVGIQVVAGQRAQFTGSFLQPDIRRTGIGLKVDVMDDRWGMTLAGGHVEGEDHAILNNSRGYVKTTGTAIQGALSGIIHRMSGTAPTYIQQPLPGPARKRLYVAGAPHGVGYLPAADATAAVQKVLDKAGREGGGIVYLPAGWYRISTHLSVPANVELRGASAVPNRDQGGASGGTVLHAFEGRGTTTPDTATALVTLNGQKAGLRGLRVFYPDQNPGKPEGVVPYPYAVRGKGSQTYVINTGFPNAWNGLDFTTYRNDGFVVRKLAGAFFDHAISVGRSTGGRIEGVLSNGNAVTRIGYQQPYWMNEGSIFELVIDKYMRKTAKIVTVDGASGLTLFNVFAYGFHDGLVVNDGEVDAFNLGTDNLGTDGYTVKVVKGDLEATNLARYNGATSTGPVRLHNVMVINVVQRSISVSTVGNGTAELHGNESEPGKYEVGAQVTVTATPGSDSVFQNWTVNGQVVSTEPSYTFTVTADQVMTANFTAG
;
A
#
# COMPACT_ATOMS: atom_id res chain seq x y z
N MET A 1 -29.85 52.26 -13.20
CA MET A 1 -30.66 52.11 -14.43
C MET A 1 -30.71 50.62 -14.71
N SER A 2 -31.67 49.89 -14.12
CA SER A 2 -33.00 49.59 -14.66
C SER A 2 -32.91 48.74 -15.93
N GLY A 3 -33.04 47.43 -15.75
CA GLY A 3 -33.07 46.43 -16.81
C GLY A 3 -32.97 45.04 -16.22
N SER A 4 -33.86 44.68 -15.29
CA SER A 4 -34.17 43.28 -15.03
C SER A 4 -34.96 42.80 -16.24
N GLU A 5 -34.29 42.24 -17.24
CA GLU A 5 -35.01 41.39 -18.17
C GLU A 5 -35.41 40.14 -17.39
N ASP A 6 -36.72 39.99 -17.18
CA ASP A 6 -37.32 38.74 -16.74
C ASP A 6 -36.86 37.67 -17.73
N ILE A 7 -36.01 36.74 -17.28
CA ILE A 7 -35.67 35.54 -18.04
C ILE A 7 -36.97 34.74 -18.15
N THR A 8 -37.65 34.85 -19.29
CA THR A 8 -38.84 34.07 -19.55
C THR A 8 -38.45 32.61 -19.75
N ILE A 9 -39.27 31.66 -19.27
CA ILE A 9 -39.03 30.21 -19.41
C ILE A 9 -38.82 29.79 -20.89
N ALA A 10 -39.24 30.62 -21.86
CA ALA A 10 -39.02 30.41 -23.29
C ALA A 10 -37.55 30.57 -23.74
N ASP A 11 -36.73 31.32 -23.00
CA ASP A 11 -35.29 31.50 -23.27
C ASP A 11 -34.40 30.51 -22.49
N LEU A 12 -35.01 29.74 -21.58
CA LEU A 12 -34.34 28.70 -20.82
C LEU A 12 -34.31 27.39 -21.63
N ARG A 13 -33.22 27.15 -22.37
CA ARG A 13 -33.00 25.84 -22.99
C ARG A 13 -32.51 24.85 -21.93
N ILE A 14 -33.45 24.10 -21.35
CA ILE A 14 -33.17 22.97 -20.45
C ILE A 14 -32.61 21.82 -21.31
N SER A 15 -31.39 21.34 -21.03
CA SER A 15 -30.87 20.14 -21.69
C SER A 15 -31.75 18.93 -21.32
N THR A 16 -32.21 18.17 -22.31
CA THR A 16 -33.05 17.00 -22.04
C THR A 16 -32.21 15.81 -21.59
N ALA A 17 -32.20 15.62 -20.26
CA ALA A 17 -32.25 14.40 -19.44
C ALA A 17 -31.55 14.75 -18.12
N GLY A 18 -32.21 15.57 -17.30
CA GLY A 18 -31.65 15.97 -16.00
C GLY A 18 -31.54 14.78 -15.04
N ALA A 19 -30.54 14.82 -14.17
CA ALA A 19 -30.42 13.86 -13.08
C ALA A 19 -31.69 13.88 -12.23
N SER A 20 -32.29 12.73 -11.96
CA SER A 20 -33.55 12.65 -11.23
C SER A 20 -33.64 11.44 -10.33
N VAL A 21 -34.50 11.55 -9.33
CA VAL A 21 -34.88 10.43 -8.47
C VAL A 21 -36.37 10.48 -8.17
N GLN A 22 -37.02 9.33 -8.27
CA GLN A 22 -38.33 9.11 -7.68
C GLN A 22 -38.14 8.44 -6.32
N LEU A 23 -38.63 9.07 -5.27
CA LEU A 23 -38.48 8.62 -3.89
C LEU A 23 -39.57 7.62 -3.52
N GLY A 24 -39.29 6.80 -2.51
CA GLY A 24 -40.17 5.70 -2.06
C GLY A 24 -39.39 4.67 -1.27
N ALA A 25 -40.06 3.58 -0.86
CA ALA A 25 -39.42 2.47 -0.14
C ALA A 25 -38.22 1.89 -0.92
N THR A 26 -38.27 1.93 -2.25
CA THR A 26 -37.14 1.66 -3.15
C THR A 26 -37.04 2.81 -4.15
N PRO A 27 -36.12 3.77 -3.96
CA PRO A 27 -35.98 4.90 -4.88
C PRO A 27 -35.55 4.44 -6.28
N ILE A 28 -36.15 5.05 -7.31
CA ILE A 28 -35.76 4.83 -8.71
C ILE A 28 -34.83 5.99 -9.08
N GLN A 29 -33.55 5.68 -9.23
CA GLN A 29 -32.48 6.64 -9.44
C GLN A 29 -32.12 6.74 -10.93
N GLN A 30 -31.95 7.96 -11.43
CA GLN A 30 -31.46 8.26 -12.77
C GLN A 30 -30.43 9.39 -12.67
N GLY A 31 -29.19 9.03 -12.32
CA GLY A 31 -28.10 10.01 -12.15
C GLY A 31 -28.21 10.90 -10.89
N LEU A 32 -29.14 10.60 -9.98
CA LEU A 32 -29.30 11.28 -8.69
C LEU A 32 -29.52 10.24 -7.57
N SER A 33 -28.59 10.20 -6.60
CA SER A 33 -28.58 9.24 -5.50
C SER A 33 -29.07 9.88 -4.21
N PRO A 34 -30.18 9.41 -3.61
CA PRO A 34 -30.69 9.97 -2.36
C PRO A 34 -30.16 9.21 -1.12
N ARG A 35 -29.93 9.94 -0.02
CA ARG A 35 -29.67 9.39 1.31
C ARG A 35 -30.58 10.05 2.35
N ALA A 36 -31.29 9.24 3.14
CA ALA A 36 -32.24 9.71 4.13
C ALA A 36 -31.56 10.12 5.44
N GLY A 37 -31.16 11.38 5.55
CA GLY A 37 -30.56 11.94 6.76
C GLY A 37 -29.28 11.23 7.22
N ASP A 38 -28.94 11.44 8.49
CA ASP A 38 -27.81 10.77 9.16
C ASP A 38 -28.18 9.39 9.74
N ARG A 39 -29.50 9.12 9.87
CA ARG A 39 -30.09 7.86 10.36
C ARG A 39 -31.26 7.42 9.46
N PRO A 40 -30.99 6.69 8.37
CA PRO A 40 -32.01 6.31 7.39
C PRO A 40 -33.04 5.32 7.93
N GLU A 41 -32.76 4.65 9.05
CA GLU A 41 -33.68 3.70 9.71
C GLU A 41 -34.98 4.34 10.20
N ASN A 42 -35.01 5.66 10.39
CA ASN A 42 -36.19 6.41 10.82
C ASN A 42 -36.95 7.05 9.65
N LEU A 43 -36.54 6.76 8.41
CA LEU A 43 -37.21 7.30 7.24
C LEU A 43 -38.66 6.80 7.14
N ILE A 44 -39.60 7.74 7.09
CA ILE A 44 -40.99 7.42 6.78
C ILE A 44 -41.15 7.39 5.25
N THR A 45 -41.71 6.29 4.74
CA THR A 45 -42.08 6.16 3.32
C THR A 45 -43.56 5.79 3.20
N GLY A 46 -44.18 6.14 2.07
CA GLY A 46 -45.57 5.82 1.81
C GLY A 46 -45.96 6.08 0.37
N ILE A 47 -47.24 5.89 0.08
CA ILE A 47 -47.86 6.23 -1.21
C ILE A 47 -49.01 7.20 -0.94
N GLN A 48 -49.00 8.36 -1.59
CA GLN A 48 -50.07 9.35 -1.52
C GLN A 48 -50.49 9.71 -2.95
N ASP A 49 -51.77 9.54 -3.26
CA ASP A 49 -52.33 9.75 -4.61
C ASP A 49 -51.59 8.98 -5.72
N GLY A 50 -51.21 7.74 -5.42
CA GLY A 50 -50.47 6.88 -6.34
C GLY A 50 -48.99 7.23 -6.52
N ARG A 51 -48.47 8.24 -5.81
CA ARG A 51 -47.05 8.61 -5.84
C ARG A 51 -46.33 8.13 -4.57
N PRO A 52 -45.24 7.34 -4.71
CA PRO A 52 -44.41 7.01 -3.57
C PRO A 52 -43.65 8.26 -3.07
N TYR A 53 -43.36 8.32 -1.78
CA TYR A 53 -42.67 9.46 -1.16
C TYR A 53 -41.76 9.07 -0.01
N TRP A 54 -40.86 9.99 0.32
CA TRP A 54 -40.13 10.08 1.59
C TRP A 54 -40.71 11.21 2.43
N GLN A 55 -40.80 11.03 3.75
CA GLN A 55 -41.26 12.05 4.69
C GLN A 55 -40.23 12.26 5.79
N THR A 56 -39.98 13.52 6.14
CA THR A 56 -39.15 13.84 7.31
C THR A 56 -39.84 13.34 8.58
N ASP A 57 -39.06 13.06 9.62
CA ASP A 57 -39.60 12.68 10.92
C ASP A 57 -38.84 13.42 12.02
N ARG A 58 -39.44 14.53 12.47
CA ARG A 58 -38.92 15.30 13.60
C ARG A 58 -39.24 14.67 14.96
N THR A 59 -40.17 13.71 15.00
CA THR A 59 -40.58 13.02 16.23
C THR A 59 -39.65 11.86 16.59
N ALA A 60 -38.84 11.40 15.64
CA ALA A 60 -37.80 10.40 15.87
C ALA A 60 -36.73 10.87 16.89
N PRO A 61 -36.17 9.96 17.72
CA PRO A 61 -35.10 10.29 18.66
C PRO A 61 -33.89 10.92 17.94
N ALA A 62 -33.32 11.96 18.53
CA ALA A 62 -32.20 12.68 17.92
C ALA A 62 -30.99 11.76 17.63
N PRO A 63 -30.35 11.89 16.45
CA PRO A 63 -30.74 12.76 15.33
C PRO A 63 -31.91 12.15 14.52
N GLY A 64 -33.02 12.87 14.41
CA GLY A 64 -34.16 12.48 13.57
C GLY A 64 -33.89 12.69 12.07
N THR A 65 -34.78 12.19 11.20
CA THR A 65 -34.66 12.35 9.73
C THR A 65 -35.13 13.74 9.30
N ASN A 66 -34.29 14.74 9.56
CA ASN A 66 -34.57 16.16 9.30
C ASN A 66 -34.09 16.65 7.93
N PHE A 67 -33.30 15.83 7.23
CA PHE A 67 -32.68 16.17 5.96
C PHE A 67 -32.81 15.02 4.97
N PHE A 68 -32.97 15.35 3.69
CA PHE A 68 -32.73 14.42 2.60
C PHE A 68 -31.49 14.87 1.84
N TYR A 69 -30.45 14.05 1.84
CA TYR A 69 -29.19 14.29 1.15
C TYR A 69 -29.29 13.75 -0.28
N LEU A 70 -28.72 14.46 -1.24
CA LEU A 70 -28.73 14.05 -2.65
C LEU A 70 -27.35 14.28 -3.28
N ASN A 71 -26.88 13.28 -4.02
CA ASN A 71 -25.67 13.36 -4.84
C ASN A 71 -26.08 13.22 -6.30
N VAL A 72 -25.74 14.23 -7.07
CA VAL A 72 -25.79 14.17 -8.53
C VAL A 72 -24.62 13.28 -8.98
N SER A 73 -24.79 12.53 -10.06
CA SER A 73 -23.67 11.79 -10.63
C SER A 73 -22.57 12.78 -11.01
N ASP A 74 -21.33 12.53 -10.57
CA ASP A 74 -20.18 13.38 -10.93
C ASP A 74 -19.96 13.40 -12.46
N THR A 75 -20.42 12.37 -13.16
CA THR A 75 -20.43 12.32 -14.64
C THR A 75 -21.47 13.23 -15.29
N TYR A 76 -22.43 13.75 -14.52
CA TYR A 76 -23.45 14.69 -14.98
C TYR A 76 -23.17 16.12 -14.50
N LEU A 77 -22.75 16.30 -13.24
CA LEU A 77 -22.48 17.62 -12.68
C LEU A 77 -21.44 17.54 -11.54
N TYR A 78 -20.22 18.01 -11.79
CA TYR A 78 -19.16 18.16 -10.79
C TYR A 78 -18.34 19.43 -11.07
N ASP A 79 -17.94 20.12 -10.02
CA ASP A 79 -17.20 21.40 -10.06
C ASP A 79 -17.83 22.46 -10.99
N ASN A 80 -19.17 22.49 -11.03
CA ASN A 80 -19.91 23.33 -11.95
C ASN A 80 -19.76 24.83 -11.61
N ARG A 81 -19.88 25.69 -12.63
CA ARG A 81 -19.81 27.15 -12.53
C ARG A 81 -21.02 27.88 -13.10
N ASN A 82 -21.99 27.13 -13.63
CA ASN A 82 -23.18 27.66 -14.27
C ASN A 82 -24.42 27.54 -13.36
N LEU A 83 -25.53 28.16 -13.76
CA LEU A 83 -26.79 28.06 -13.02
C LEU A 83 -27.29 26.61 -12.98
N VAL A 84 -27.68 26.14 -11.80
CA VAL A 84 -28.31 24.82 -11.60
C VAL A 84 -29.76 25.01 -11.14
N LEU A 85 -30.67 24.25 -11.74
CA LEU A 85 -32.06 24.17 -11.29
C LEU A 85 -32.27 22.88 -10.49
N VAL A 86 -32.89 22.99 -9.32
CA VAL A 86 -33.31 21.84 -8.51
C VAL A 86 -34.82 21.90 -8.32
N SER A 87 -35.55 20.97 -8.95
CA SER A 87 -37.00 20.84 -8.80
C SER A 87 -37.35 19.78 -7.76
N VAL A 88 -38.20 20.13 -6.80
CA VAL A 88 -38.67 19.25 -5.72
C VAL A 88 -40.18 19.08 -5.82
N ASP A 89 -40.64 17.84 -6.02
CA ASP A 89 -42.07 17.49 -5.96
C ASP A 89 -42.45 17.19 -4.52
N TYR A 90 -43.20 18.10 -3.87
CA TYR A 90 -43.59 18.01 -2.47
C TYR A 90 -45.12 17.96 -2.30
N PHE A 91 -45.59 17.39 -1.19
CA PHE A 91 -47.02 17.37 -0.85
C PHE A 91 -47.37 18.60 -0.02
N ASP A 92 -48.32 19.40 -0.52
CA ASP A 92 -48.72 20.67 0.10
C ASP A 92 -49.69 20.44 1.27
N GLU A 93 -49.19 20.08 2.45
CA GLU A 93 -50.00 19.72 3.63
C GLU A 93 -49.48 20.37 4.93
N GLY A 94 -50.38 20.93 5.73
CA GLY A 94 -50.09 21.38 7.09
C GLY A 94 -49.49 22.78 7.24
N ASN A 95 -49.34 23.56 6.17
CA ASN A 95 -48.74 24.90 6.14
C ASN A 95 -47.27 24.92 6.60
N GLY A 96 -46.43 24.09 5.97
CA GLY A 96 -45.01 23.95 6.30
C GLY A 96 -44.07 24.82 5.48
N GLN A 97 -42.76 24.56 5.64
CA GLN A 97 -41.71 25.19 4.84
C GLN A 97 -40.59 24.21 4.49
N PHE A 98 -39.82 24.51 3.44
CA PHE A 98 -38.56 23.82 3.14
C PHE A 98 -37.58 24.66 2.33
N GLY A 99 -36.30 24.30 2.35
CA GLY A 99 -35.23 24.90 1.55
C GLY A 99 -34.14 23.89 1.26
N LEU A 100 -33.07 24.35 0.60
CA LEU A 100 -31.86 23.59 0.30
C LEU A 100 -30.66 24.18 1.03
N HIS A 101 -29.79 23.30 1.53
CA HIS A 101 -28.37 23.62 1.67
C HIS A 101 -27.63 23.00 0.48
N TYR A 102 -26.80 23.76 -0.22
CA TYR A 102 -26.04 23.28 -1.39
C TYR A 102 -24.56 23.66 -1.33
N ASP A 103 -23.76 22.88 -2.04
CA ASP A 103 -22.31 23.08 -2.19
C ASP A 103 -22.02 24.24 -3.16
N SER A 104 -21.33 25.27 -2.68
CA SER A 104 -20.97 26.49 -3.43
C SER A 104 -19.46 26.81 -3.33
N PRO A 105 -18.90 27.73 -4.15
CA PRO A 105 -17.46 27.99 -4.19
C PRO A 105 -16.89 28.45 -2.84
N GLY A 106 -15.68 28.00 -2.54
CA GLY A 106 -14.97 28.26 -1.28
C GLY A 106 -14.86 27.02 -0.40
N GLU A 107 -14.08 27.10 0.69
CA GLU A 107 -13.69 25.95 1.51
C GLU A 107 -14.25 25.94 2.94
N THR A 108 -15.00 26.97 3.31
CA THR A 108 -15.58 27.13 4.64
C THR A 108 -16.92 26.40 4.76
N ILE A 109 -17.35 26.11 6.00
CA ILE A 109 -18.63 25.43 6.26
C ILE A 109 -19.83 26.17 5.65
N PRO A 110 -19.95 27.52 5.72
CA PRO A 110 -21.05 28.23 5.06
C PRO A 110 -21.11 28.07 3.54
N GLU A 111 -19.96 27.88 2.88
CA GLU A 111 -19.87 27.69 1.43
C GLU A 111 -20.25 26.25 1.05
N LYS A 112 -19.88 25.28 1.89
CA LYS A 112 -20.26 23.86 1.76
C LYS A 112 -21.74 23.59 2.12
N PHE A 113 -22.44 24.54 2.73
CA PHE A 113 -23.85 24.43 3.11
C PHE A 113 -24.58 25.76 2.86
N LYS A 114 -24.43 26.33 1.67
CA LYS A 114 -25.04 27.61 1.34
C LYS A 114 -26.56 27.46 1.29
N ASN A 115 -27.28 28.39 1.90
CA ASN A 115 -28.75 28.37 1.93
C ASN A 115 -29.34 28.80 0.58
N SER A 116 -30.39 28.11 0.13
CA SER A 116 -31.33 28.62 -0.87
C SER A 116 -32.36 29.56 -0.23
N GLU A 117 -33.30 30.04 -1.04
CA GLU A 117 -34.57 30.57 -0.52
C GLU A 117 -35.36 29.51 0.27
N LEU A 118 -36.22 29.96 1.18
CA LEU A 118 -37.19 29.12 1.89
C LEU A 118 -38.54 29.18 1.19
N VAL A 119 -39.09 28.02 0.86
CA VAL A 119 -40.42 27.84 0.27
C VAL A 119 -41.42 27.65 1.39
N GLN A 120 -42.37 28.58 1.51
CA GLN A 120 -43.55 28.42 2.36
C GLN A 120 -44.66 27.76 1.53
N TYR A 121 -45.29 26.74 2.08
CA TYR A 121 -46.40 26.05 1.44
C TYR A 121 -47.63 26.00 2.35
N GLY A 122 -48.80 25.72 1.79
CA GLY A 122 -50.09 25.75 2.46
C GLY A 122 -50.58 24.38 2.89
N ASP A 123 -51.88 24.15 2.77
CA ASP A 123 -52.55 22.88 3.10
C ASP A 123 -53.57 22.49 2.01
N THR A 124 -53.18 22.60 0.73
CA THR A 124 -54.10 22.25 -0.37
C THR A 124 -54.27 20.74 -0.57
N LYS A 125 -53.45 19.92 0.10
CA LYS A 125 -53.44 18.45 0.05
C LYS A 125 -53.28 17.92 -1.37
N THR A 126 -52.41 18.57 -2.13
CA THR A 126 -52.07 18.20 -3.52
C THR A 126 -50.56 18.23 -3.70
N TRP A 127 -50.04 17.35 -4.56
CA TRP A 127 -48.65 17.43 -5.00
C TRP A 127 -48.37 18.72 -5.77
N LYS A 128 -47.29 19.41 -5.41
CA LYS A 128 -46.78 20.61 -6.08
C LYS A 128 -45.29 20.43 -6.38
N THR A 129 -44.77 21.28 -7.26
CA THR A 129 -43.34 21.33 -7.59
C THR A 129 -42.82 22.73 -7.33
N HIS A 130 -41.70 22.84 -6.62
CA HIS A 130 -40.92 24.08 -6.55
C HIS A 130 -39.58 23.87 -7.25
N THR A 131 -39.08 24.89 -7.96
CA THR A 131 -37.78 24.85 -8.61
C THR A 131 -36.88 25.93 -8.05
N PHE A 132 -35.79 25.52 -7.40
CA PHE A 132 -34.73 26.42 -6.91
C PHE A 132 -33.77 26.74 -8.05
N ALA A 133 -33.42 28.02 -8.19
CA ALA A 133 -32.35 28.49 -9.06
C ALA A 133 -31.09 28.74 -8.23
N LEU A 134 -30.06 27.91 -8.43
CA LEU A 134 -28.80 27.94 -7.68
C LEU A 134 -27.69 28.50 -8.57
N PRO A 135 -27.34 29.79 -8.46
CA PRO A 135 -26.48 30.48 -9.43
C PRO A 135 -25.01 30.06 -9.37
N ASP A 136 -24.58 29.45 -8.28
CA ASP A 136 -23.20 29.07 -8.02
C ASP A 136 -23.09 27.70 -7.35
N ALA A 137 -23.95 26.73 -7.70
CA ALA A 137 -23.81 25.39 -7.16
C ALA A 137 -22.67 24.62 -7.86
N VAL A 138 -21.67 24.18 -7.09
CA VAL A 138 -20.48 23.48 -7.62
C VAL A 138 -20.64 21.96 -7.63
N MET A 139 -21.47 21.39 -6.75
CA MET A 139 -21.78 19.95 -6.68
C MET A 139 -20.51 19.07 -6.59
N THR A 140 -19.70 19.28 -5.57
CA THR A 140 -18.43 18.55 -5.38
C THR A 140 -18.48 17.58 -4.19
N ASN A 141 -19.68 17.12 -3.80
CA ASN A 141 -19.89 16.20 -2.69
C ASN A 141 -19.44 16.72 -1.30
N ARG A 142 -19.29 18.04 -1.09
CA ARG A 142 -18.72 18.61 0.15
C ARG A 142 -19.76 18.86 1.26
N SER A 143 -21.05 18.67 0.99
CA SER A 143 -22.16 18.83 1.96
C SER A 143 -22.40 17.54 2.77
N ASN A 144 -21.46 17.16 3.64
CA ASN A 144 -21.45 15.86 4.36
C ASN A 144 -21.43 14.64 3.41
N GLY A 145 -20.57 14.71 2.38
CA GLY A 145 -20.46 13.67 1.36
C GLY A 145 -21.58 13.74 0.31
N SER A 146 -22.28 14.88 0.21
CA SER A 146 -23.36 15.11 -0.75
C SER A 146 -23.28 16.47 -1.43
N ASP A 147 -24.03 16.66 -2.51
CA ASP A 147 -24.03 17.90 -3.28
C ASP A 147 -24.97 18.94 -2.70
N PHE A 148 -26.16 18.49 -2.30
CA PHE A 148 -27.12 19.31 -1.59
C PHE A 148 -28.01 18.47 -0.67
N ARG A 149 -28.74 19.14 0.22
CA ARG A 149 -29.77 18.52 1.06
C ARG A 149 -31.01 19.38 1.18
N ILE A 150 -32.17 18.73 1.17
CA ILE A 150 -33.46 19.35 1.48
C ILE A 150 -33.61 19.41 3.00
N HIS A 151 -34.05 20.56 3.53
CA HIS A 151 -34.34 20.76 4.95
C HIS A 151 -35.69 21.45 5.14
N ASN A 152 -36.36 21.18 6.26
CA ASN A 152 -37.60 21.86 6.68
C ASN A 152 -37.35 23.15 7.51
N GLY A 153 -36.08 23.49 7.77
CA GLY A 153 -35.71 24.66 8.57
C GLY A 153 -36.33 24.64 9.97
N ASP A 154 -36.85 25.78 10.42
CA ASP A 154 -37.54 25.94 11.72
C ASP A 154 -39.05 25.59 11.65
N GLY A 155 -39.53 24.96 10.57
CA GLY A 155 -40.94 24.64 10.39
C GLY A 155 -41.40 23.54 11.35
N SER A 156 -42.65 23.64 11.84
CA SER A 156 -43.23 22.63 12.76
C SER A 156 -43.91 21.45 12.05
N VAL A 157 -43.77 21.35 10.73
CA VAL A 157 -44.48 20.39 9.87
C VAL A 157 -43.47 19.54 9.10
N ASP A 158 -43.70 18.23 9.07
CA ASP A 158 -42.86 17.29 8.31
C ASP A 158 -43.16 17.35 6.80
N LEU A 159 -42.10 17.30 6.00
CA LEU A 159 -42.16 17.45 4.55
C LEU A 159 -42.24 16.09 3.86
N LYS A 160 -43.22 15.89 2.97
CA LYS A 160 -43.29 14.75 2.05
C LYS A 160 -42.73 15.14 0.68
N VAL A 161 -41.78 14.36 0.16
CA VAL A 161 -41.15 14.56 -1.15
C VAL A 161 -41.28 13.29 -2.00
N ALA A 162 -41.83 13.41 -3.20
CA ALA A 162 -42.03 12.29 -4.13
C ALA A 162 -40.91 12.16 -5.16
N ALA A 163 -40.32 13.28 -5.60
CA ALA A 163 -39.26 13.26 -6.60
C ALA A 163 -38.39 14.51 -6.53
N VAL A 164 -37.14 14.38 -6.98
CA VAL A 164 -36.21 15.51 -7.16
C VAL A 164 -35.59 15.41 -8.55
N ARG A 165 -35.42 16.55 -9.20
CA ARG A 165 -34.79 16.67 -10.52
C ARG A 165 -33.78 17.80 -10.51
N VAL A 166 -32.62 17.57 -11.13
CA VAL A 166 -31.53 18.54 -11.25
C VAL A 166 -31.25 18.77 -12.73
N ALA A 167 -31.17 20.04 -13.12
CA ALA A 167 -30.81 20.43 -14.48
C ALA A 167 -29.74 21.53 -14.47
N LYS A 168 -28.69 21.36 -15.27
CA LYS A 168 -27.71 22.42 -15.56
C LYS A 168 -28.30 23.37 -16.61
N VAL A 169 -28.21 24.68 -16.38
CA VAL A 169 -28.56 25.71 -17.35
C VAL A 169 -27.27 26.19 -18.00
N ALA A 170 -27.04 25.78 -19.24
CA ALA A 170 -25.87 26.20 -19.99
C ALA A 170 -26.03 27.66 -20.45
N THR A 171 -25.00 28.49 -20.24
CA THR A 171 -24.94 29.88 -20.74
C THR A 171 -24.62 29.95 -22.24
N THR A 172 -24.00 28.89 -22.79
CA THR A 172 -23.79 28.60 -24.21
C THR A 172 -23.98 27.11 -24.46
N LEU A 173 -24.71 26.71 -25.51
CA LEU A 173 -24.92 25.31 -25.87
C LEU A 173 -23.64 24.75 -26.51
N ASP A 174 -22.81 24.07 -25.74
CA ASP A 174 -21.78 23.18 -26.29
C ASP A 174 -22.43 21.85 -26.63
N VAL A 175 -22.67 21.65 -27.92
CA VAL A 175 -23.34 20.45 -28.42
C VAL A 175 -22.49 19.20 -28.26
N THR A 176 -21.17 19.34 -27.99
CA THR A 176 -20.21 18.24 -27.89
C THR A 176 -20.04 17.68 -26.48
N GLU A 177 -20.52 18.37 -25.43
CA GLU A 177 -20.27 18.01 -24.01
C GLU A 177 -20.52 16.53 -23.73
N GLY A 178 -21.71 16.01 -24.05
CA GLY A 178 -22.04 14.60 -23.82
C GLY A 178 -21.24 13.60 -24.66
N LEU A 179 -20.71 14.02 -25.83
CA LEU A 179 -19.79 13.19 -26.62
C LEU A 179 -18.40 13.15 -25.98
N VAL A 180 -17.93 14.28 -25.46
CA VAL A 180 -16.65 14.38 -24.73
C VAL A 180 -16.69 13.53 -23.44
N ASP A 181 -17.79 13.58 -22.69
CA ASP A 181 -17.96 12.75 -21.48
C ASP A 181 -17.89 11.24 -21.80
N LEU A 182 -18.55 10.82 -22.89
CA LEU A 182 -18.53 9.43 -23.34
C LEU A 182 -17.16 9.01 -23.91
N ILE A 183 -16.46 9.92 -24.60
CA ILE A 183 -15.07 9.72 -25.04
C ILE A 183 -14.19 9.46 -23.81
N ASP A 184 -14.34 10.26 -22.76
CA ASP A 184 -13.55 10.11 -21.54
C ASP A 184 -13.88 8.80 -20.81
N GLU A 185 -15.15 8.40 -20.76
CA GLU A 185 -15.55 7.10 -20.22
C GLU A 185 -14.97 5.92 -21.01
N ALA A 186 -15.13 5.94 -22.34
CA ALA A 186 -14.61 4.91 -23.22
C ALA A 186 -13.08 4.84 -23.15
N ALA A 187 -12.39 5.99 -23.08
CA ALA A 187 -10.94 6.07 -22.93
C ALA A 187 -10.47 5.48 -21.58
N ARG A 188 -11.19 5.72 -20.48
CA ARG A 188 -10.92 5.09 -19.17
C ARG A 188 -11.04 3.57 -19.25
N ILE A 189 -12.16 3.06 -19.80
CA ILE A 189 -12.40 1.62 -19.95
C ILE A 189 -11.33 0.99 -20.85
N HIS A 190 -11.00 1.63 -21.98
CA HIS A 190 -9.95 1.17 -22.89
C HIS A 190 -8.57 1.13 -22.22
N LYS A 191 -8.25 2.10 -21.36
CA LYS A 191 -6.97 2.18 -20.63
C LYS A 191 -6.83 1.05 -19.61
N GLY A 192 -7.91 0.71 -18.90
CA GLY A 192 -7.95 -0.39 -17.93
C GLY A 192 -8.17 -1.78 -18.55
N ALA A 193 -8.47 -1.87 -19.85
CA ALA A 193 -8.75 -3.13 -20.51
C ALA A 193 -7.48 -3.94 -20.83
N ARG A 194 -7.58 -5.27 -20.69
CA ARG A 194 -6.53 -6.23 -21.04
C ARG A 194 -7.09 -7.23 -22.02
N GLU A 195 -6.34 -7.57 -23.06
CA GLU A 195 -6.75 -8.61 -23.99
C GLU A 195 -6.23 -9.99 -23.59
N GLY A 196 -7.07 -11.01 -23.69
CA GLY A 196 -6.72 -12.39 -23.40
C GLY A 196 -7.93 -13.29 -23.23
N THR A 197 -7.80 -14.27 -22.35
CA THR A 197 -8.78 -15.36 -22.16
C THR A 197 -9.08 -15.64 -20.68
N ARG A 198 -8.57 -14.79 -19.77
CA ARG A 198 -8.79 -14.90 -18.32
C ARG A 198 -9.98 -14.04 -17.90
N ASP A 199 -10.53 -14.33 -16.71
CA ASP A 199 -11.56 -13.50 -16.06
C ASP A 199 -11.19 -12.01 -16.10
N GLY A 200 -12.14 -11.17 -16.54
CA GLY A 200 -11.97 -9.71 -16.60
C GLY A 200 -11.16 -9.20 -17.80
N GLN A 201 -10.64 -10.09 -18.65
CA GLN A 201 -9.98 -9.71 -19.91
C GLN A 201 -11.00 -9.64 -21.06
N TYR A 202 -10.56 -9.10 -22.20
CA TYR A 202 -11.35 -8.97 -23.42
C TYR A 202 -10.72 -9.78 -24.58
N PRO A 203 -11.47 -10.18 -25.60
CA PRO A 203 -10.92 -10.89 -26.75
C PRO A 203 -9.83 -10.10 -27.48
N ALA A 204 -8.86 -10.79 -28.09
CA ALA A 204 -7.81 -10.12 -28.86
C ALA A 204 -8.37 -9.26 -30.00
N GLY A 205 -7.86 -8.03 -30.16
CA GLY A 205 -8.31 -7.02 -31.14
C GLY A 205 -9.51 -6.16 -30.69
N SER A 206 -10.15 -6.46 -29.56
CA SER A 206 -11.26 -5.68 -29.01
C SER A 206 -10.85 -4.27 -28.60
N ARG A 207 -9.66 -4.10 -28.01
CA ARG A 207 -9.12 -2.79 -27.59
C ARG A 207 -8.87 -1.91 -28.80
N ALA A 208 -8.24 -2.46 -29.85
CA ALA A 208 -8.02 -1.73 -31.09
C ALA A 208 -9.34 -1.25 -31.72
N THR A 209 -10.39 -2.07 -31.64
CA THR A 209 -11.73 -1.72 -32.13
C THR A 209 -12.35 -0.57 -31.33
N LEU A 210 -12.28 -0.64 -30.00
CA LEU A 210 -12.77 0.45 -29.14
C LEU A 210 -11.95 1.73 -29.33
N ARG A 211 -10.63 1.60 -29.49
CA ARG A 211 -9.74 2.74 -29.73
C ARG A 211 -10.10 3.50 -31.00
N ALA A 212 -10.34 2.79 -32.09
CA ALA A 212 -10.77 3.41 -33.34
C ALA A 212 -12.08 4.19 -33.17
N ALA A 213 -13.05 3.64 -32.43
CA ALA A 213 -14.31 4.34 -32.15
C ALA A 213 -14.12 5.61 -31.28
N ILE A 214 -13.18 5.57 -30.33
CA ILE A 214 -12.80 6.74 -29.53
C ILE A 214 -12.17 7.80 -30.41
N ASP A 215 -11.20 7.42 -31.27
CA ASP A 215 -10.50 8.35 -32.16
C ASP A 215 -11.49 8.99 -33.17
N ASP A 216 -12.42 8.22 -33.74
CA ASP A 216 -13.48 8.73 -34.63
C ASP A 216 -14.39 9.75 -33.90
N ALA A 217 -14.77 9.46 -32.65
CA ALA A 217 -15.58 10.36 -31.84
C ALA A 217 -14.82 11.65 -31.49
N GLN A 218 -13.52 11.55 -31.20
CA GLN A 218 -12.65 12.71 -30.93
C GLN A 218 -12.53 13.62 -32.14
N GLU A 219 -12.43 13.06 -33.36
CA GLU A 219 -12.40 13.85 -34.60
C GLU A 219 -13.70 14.64 -34.80
N VAL A 220 -14.86 14.02 -34.51
CA VAL A 220 -16.16 14.71 -34.55
C VAL A 220 -16.22 15.83 -33.51
N ALA A 221 -15.81 15.56 -32.26
CA ALA A 221 -15.80 16.55 -31.19
C ALA A 221 -14.87 17.74 -31.49
N ALA A 222 -13.76 17.50 -32.19
CA ALA A 222 -12.80 18.54 -32.58
C ALA A 222 -13.22 19.35 -33.82
N THR A 223 -14.33 18.99 -34.50
CA THR A 223 -14.78 19.66 -35.73
C THR A 223 -15.34 21.06 -35.41
N PRO A 224 -14.81 22.14 -36.00
CA PRO A 224 -15.37 23.48 -35.84
C PRO A 224 -16.84 23.53 -36.29
N ASP A 225 -17.69 24.19 -35.51
CA ASP A 225 -19.13 24.35 -35.78
C ASP A 225 -19.89 23.02 -36.00
N VAL A 226 -19.44 21.93 -35.36
CA VAL A 226 -20.09 20.61 -35.44
C VAL A 226 -21.58 20.68 -35.08
N THR A 227 -22.41 19.98 -35.84
CA THR A 227 -23.88 20.02 -35.66
C THR A 227 -24.37 18.97 -34.65
N ASP A 228 -25.49 19.23 -33.97
CA ASP A 228 -26.16 18.27 -33.08
C ASP A 228 -26.37 16.90 -33.73
N THR A 229 -26.68 16.86 -35.03
CA THR A 229 -26.90 15.62 -35.78
C THR A 229 -25.61 14.80 -35.89
N GLN A 230 -24.49 15.46 -36.17
CA GLN A 230 -23.17 14.82 -36.23
C GLN A 230 -22.73 14.31 -34.86
N VAL A 231 -22.89 15.14 -33.80
CA VAL A 231 -22.56 14.72 -32.43
C VAL A 231 -23.43 13.54 -32.00
N LYS A 232 -24.76 13.59 -32.20
CA LYS A 232 -25.67 12.49 -31.82
C LYS A 232 -25.31 11.19 -32.52
N ALA A 233 -24.94 11.24 -33.80
CA ALA A 233 -24.51 10.06 -34.54
C ALA A 233 -23.20 9.48 -33.98
N ALA A 234 -22.22 10.33 -33.67
CA ALA A 234 -20.95 9.92 -33.06
C ALA A 234 -21.17 9.33 -31.65
N LEU A 235 -22.01 9.97 -30.83
CA LEU A 235 -22.36 9.51 -29.49
C LEU A 235 -23.02 8.14 -29.52
N GLN A 236 -24.03 7.94 -30.37
CA GLN A 236 -24.69 6.64 -30.54
C GLN A 236 -23.71 5.56 -31.02
N THR A 237 -22.81 5.92 -31.94
CA THR A 237 -21.81 4.99 -32.47
C THR A 237 -20.83 4.57 -31.38
N LEU A 238 -20.26 5.53 -30.64
CA LEU A 238 -19.33 5.26 -29.55
C LEU A 238 -20.00 4.45 -28.44
N GLN A 239 -21.24 4.79 -28.04
CA GLN A 239 -21.98 4.06 -27.01
C GLN A 239 -22.19 2.60 -27.42
N GLN A 240 -22.65 2.36 -28.65
CA GLN A 240 -22.85 0.99 -29.16
C GLN A 240 -21.54 0.19 -29.18
N LYS A 241 -20.42 0.84 -29.52
CA LYS A 241 -19.08 0.20 -29.50
C LYS A 241 -18.61 -0.09 -28.09
N LEU A 242 -18.88 0.80 -27.15
CA LEU A 242 -18.56 0.63 -25.74
C LEU A 242 -19.39 -0.48 -25.10
N ASP A 243 -20.69 -0.53 -25.38
CA ASP A 243 -21.60 -1.59 -24.92
C ASP A 243 -21.16 -2.95 -25.48
N ALA A 244 -20.88 -3.01 -26.78
CA ALA A 244 -20.40 -4.23 -27.44
C ALA A 244 -19.05 -4.67 -26.87
N PHE A 245 -18.14 -3.74 -26.60
CA PHE A 245 -16.87 -4.04 -25.96
C PHE A 245 -17.07 -4.62 -24.56
N THR A 246 -17.84 -3.94 -23.71
CA THR A 246 -18.12 -4.34 -22.32
C THR A 246 -18.81 -5.70 -22.24
N ALA A 247 -19.72 -6.00 -23.17
CA ALA A 247 -20.41 -7.29 -23.26
C ALA A 247 -19.49 -8.47 -23.63
N THR A 248 -18.28 -8.22 -24.15
CA THR A 248 -17.32 -9.27 -24.51
C THR A 248 -16.33 -9.64 -23.41
N ILE A 249 -16.47 -9.03 -22.21
CA ILE A 249 -15.61 -9.37 -21.08
C ILE A 249 -15.67 -10.88 -20.79
N VAL A 250 -14.51 -11.48 -20.61
CA VAL A 250 -14.38 -12.91 -20.35
C VAL A 250 -14.73 -13.19 -18.90
N ASP A 251 -15.67 -14.10 -18.66
CA ASP A 251 -15.95 -14.72 -17.36
C ASP A 251 -15.95 -16.24 -17.52
N THR A 252 -15.07 -16.91 -16.77
CA THR A 252 -14.92 -18.37 -16.78
C THR A 252 -15.91 -19.09 -15.86
N ASN A 253 -16.78 -18.35 -15.16
CA ASN A 253 -17.87 -18.92 -14.37
C ASN A 253 -18.77 -19.81 -15.24
N PHE A 254 -18.94 -21.07 -14.83
CA PHE A 254 -19.83 -22.00 -15.51
C PHE A 254 -21.05 -22.42 -14.68
N ALA A 255 -21.23 -21.85 -13.48
CA ALA A 255 -22.44 -22.07 -12.69
C ALA A 255 -23.76 -21.83 -13.45
N PRO A 256 -23.87 -20.84 -14.38
CA PRO A 256 -25.11 -20.61 -15.13
C PRO A 256 -25.56 -21.77 -16.02
N THR A 257 -24.67 -22.72 -16.32
CA THR A 257 -25.03 -23.92 -17.10
C THR A 257 -25.73 -25.00 -16.26
N GLY A 258 -25.78 -24.82 -14.94
CA GLY A 258 -26.39 -25.77 -14.01
C GLY A 258 -27.76 -25.31 -13.48
N THR A 259 -28.39 -26.18 -12.69
CA THR A 259 -29.64 -25.89 -11.98
C THR A 259 -29.35 -25.67 -10.49
N ALA A 260 -29.71 -24.50 -9.97
CA ALA A 260 -29.57 -24.17 -8.56
C ALA A 260 -30.74 -24.71 -7.70
N THR A 261 -30.42 -25.25 -6.53
CA THR A 261 -31.36 -25.77 -5.53
C THR A 261 -30.86 -25.45 -4.12
N ALA A 262 -31.76 -25.45 -3.13
CA ALA A 262 -31.42 -25.15 -1.73
C ALA A 262 -32.13 -26.10 -0.76
N SER A 263 -31.62 -26.23 0.47
CA SER A 263 -32.28 -26.98 1.55
C SER A 263 -33.60 -26.36 2.00
N ASN A 264 -33.68 -25.04 1.93
CA ASN A 264 -34.77 -24.20 2.42
C ASN A 264 -34.65 -22.79 1.78
N GLY A 265 -35.52 -21.87 2.17
CA GLY A 265 -35.45 -20.47 1.72
C GLY A 265 -36.09 -20.24 0.34
N THR A 266 -35.92 -19.02 -0.18
CA THR A 266 -36.53 -18.56 -1.44
C THR A 266 -35.49 -17.93 -2.37
N GLY A 267 -35.68 -18.05 -3.68
CA GLY A 267 -34.81 -17.43 -4.68
C GLY A 267 -33.57 -18.26 -5.06
N ALA A 268 -33.59 -19.59 -4.90
CA ALA A 268 -32.41 -20.42 -5.19
C ALA A 268 -31.95 -20.29 -6.66
N ILE A 269 -32.86 -20.05 -7.60
CA ILE A 269 -32.55 -19.85 -9.03
C ILE A 269 -31.75 -18.57 -9.33
N ASN A 270 -31.70 -17.64 -8.37
CA ASN A 270 -31.03 -16.35 -8.52
C ASN A 270 -29.52 -16.43 -8.27
N VAL A 271 -29.00 -17.55 -7.73
CA VAL A 271 -27.59 -17.63 -7.33
C VAL A 271 -26.65 -18.04 -8.47
N ASN A 272 -27.17 -18.26 -9.68
CA ASN A 272 -26.36 -18.64 -10.82
C ASN A 272 -26.88 -18.04 -12.13
N ASP A 273 -27.62 -16.92 -12.06
CA ASP A 273 -28.15 -16.23 -13.24
C ASP A 273 -27.21 -15.11 -13.75
N ASN A 274 -26.06 -14.90 -13.09
CA ASN A 274 -25.12 -13.81 -13.31
C ASN A 274 -25.74 -12.42 -13.07
N ASN A 275 -26.83 -12.34 -12.31
CA ASN A 275 -27.45 -11.10 -11.88
C ASN A 275 -27.16 -10.81 -10.39
N HIS A 276 -26.09 -10.05 -10.18
CA HIS A 276 -25.57 -9.64 -8.87
C HIS A 276 -26.52 -8.77 -8.01
N ASP A 277 -27.69 -8.38 -8.53
CA ASP A 277 -28.75 -7.66 -7.81
C ASP A 277 -29.84 -8.59 -7.25
N THR A 278 -29.86 -9.84 -7.69
CA THR A 278 -30.79 -10.85 -7.18
C THR A 278 -30.16 -11.67 -6.06
N THR A 279 -30.98 -12.33 -5.24
CA THR A 279 -30.48 -13.10 -4.09
C THR A 279 -31.30 -14.35 -3.83
N TRP A 280 -30.66 -15.33 -3.20
CA TRP A 280 -31.31 -16.35 -2.37
C TRP A 280 -31.22 -15.95 -0.90
N THR A 281 -32.32 -16.15 -0.17
CA THR A 281 -32.37 -15.98 1.29
C THR A 281 -32.74 -17.31 1.93
N SER A 282 -31.93 -17.77 2.89
CA SER A 282 -32.16 -19.03 3.60
C SER A 282 -33.33 -18.95 4.59
N GLY A 283 -33.83 -20.12 4.98
CA GLY A 283 -34.58 -20.27 6.24
C GLY A 283 -33.66 -20.15 7.46
N THR A 284 -34.22 -20.37 8.65
CA THR A 284 -33.47 -20.28 9.90
C THR A 284 -32.57 -21.50 10.12
N GLY A 285 -31.34 -21.27 10.61
CA GLY A 285 -30.35 -22.30 10.93
C GLY A 285 -29.53 -22.76 9.72
N ASP A 286 -28.80 -23.86 9.93
CA ASP A 286 -27.88 -24.43 8.93
C ASP A 286 -28.60 -24.71 7.62
N SER A 287 -27.98 -24.32 6.51
CA SER A 287 -28.59 -24.36 5.19
C SER A 287 -27.58 -24.71 4.11
N TRP A 288 -28.03 -25.30 3.00
CA TRP A 288 -27.18 -25.56 1.84
C TRP A 288 -27.74 -24.98 0.55
N LEU A 289 -26.83 -24.58 -0.34
CA LEU A 289 -27.08 -24.24 -1.74
C LEU A 289 -26.30 -25.19 -2.64
N GLN A 290 -26.87 -25.59 -3.77
CA GLN A 290 -26.28 -26.55 -4.69
C GLN A 290 -26.51 -26.17 -6.15
N ILE A 291 -25.46 -26.27 -6.95
CA ILE A 291 -25.53 -26.26 -8.41
C ILE A 291 -25.44 -27.70 -8.91
N THR A 292 -26.44 -28.12 -9.69
CA THR A 292 -26.45 -29.41 -10.40
C THR A 292 -26.07 -29.18 -11.86
N LEU A 293 -24.95 -29.74 -12.29
CA LEU A 293 -24.49 -29.66 -13.67
C LEU A 293 -25.14 -30.75 -14.54
N ALA A 294 -25.27 -30.48 -15.84
CA ALA A 294 -25.81 -31.42 -16.80
C ALA A 294 -24.98 -32.73 -16.85
N GLU A 295 -23.65 -32.57 -16.81
CA GLU A 295 -22.68 -33.66 -16.77
C GLU A 295 -21.55 -33.37 -15.77
N PRO A 296 -20.81 -34.38 -15.27
CA PRO A 296 -19.69 -34.16 -14.37
C PRO A 296 -18.58 -33.31 -15.03
N ARG A 297 -18.24 -32.17 -14.43
CA ARG A 297 -17.20 -31.23 -14.88
C ARG A 297 -16.11 -31.08 -13.83
N ALA A 298 -14.89 -30.73 -14.25
CA ALA A 298 -13.82 -30.38 -13.35
C ALA A 298 -14.12 -29.05 -12.64
N VAL A 299 -13.92 -29.00 -11.33
CA VAL A 299 -14.07 -27.82 -10.49
C VAL A 299 -12.96 -27.79 -9.44
N ASN A 300 -12.45 -26.58 -9.15
CA ASN A 300 -11.43 -26.37 -8.12
C ASN A 300 -11.46 -24.96 -7.50
N ASP A 301 -12.35 -24.07 -7.94
CA ASP A 301 -12.58 -22.74 -7.36
C ASP A 301 -14.10 -22.53 -7.26
N VAL A 302 -14.58 -22.35 -6.03
CA VAL A 302 -15.96 -21.97 -5.74
C VAL A 302 -15.94 -20.59 -5.09
N ARG A 303 -16.66 -19.64 -5.68
CA ARG A 303 -16.80 -18.28 -5.14
C ARG A 303 -18.23 -18.04 -4.71
N VAL A 304 -18.40 -17.42 -3.55
CA VAL A 304 -19.70 -17.03 -3.00
C VAL A 304 -19.70 -15.52 -2.83
N GLU A 305 -20.66 -14.85 -3.47
CA GLU A 305 -20.93 -13.44 -3.23
C GLU A 305 -22.01 -13.33 -2.16
N TRP A 306 -21.64 -12.82 -0.99
CA TRP A 306 -22.55 -12.63 0.13
C TRP A 306 -23.24 -11.27 0.04
N ALA A 307 -24.48 -11.20 0.52
CA ALA A 307 -25.11 -9.92 0.86
C ALA A 307 -24.85 -9.58 2.34
N GLN A 308 -25.78 -8.87 2.98
CA GLN A 308 -25.62 -8.43 4.37
C GLN A 308 -25.51 -9.59 5.38
N SER A 309 -26.23 -10.69 5.15
CA SER A 309 -26.15 -11.89 5.99
C SER A 309 -25.26 -12.93 5.32
N TYR A 310 -24.25 -13.40 6.03
CA TYR A 310 -23.19 -14.26 5.48
C TYR A 310 -22.87 -15.41 6.42
N SER A 311 -22.15 -16.41 5.91
CA SER A 311 -21.67 -17.52 6.73
C SER A 311 -20.22 -17.29 7.17
N PRO A 312 -19.93 -17.18 8.49
CA PRO A 312 -18.56 -17.14 9.00
C PRO A 312 -17.86 -18.50 8.95
N ASP A 313 -18.59 -19.58 8.60
CA ASP A 313 -18.09 -20.95 8.50
C ASP A 313 -18.98 -21.79 7.57
N TYR A 314 -18.48 -22.08 6.37
CA TYR A 314 -19.13 -22.93 5.40
C TYR A 314 -18.16 -23.95 4.81
N THR A 315 -18.71 -25.04 4.27
CA THR A 315 -17.94 -26.06 3.55
C THR A 315 -18.38 -26.17 2.10
N VAL A 316 -17.42 -26.44 1.22
CA VAL A 316 -17.69 -26.82 -0.16
C VAL A 316 -17.65 -28.34 -0.26
N GLN A 317 -18.68 -28.89 -0.85
CA GLN A 317 -18.91 -30.33 -0.97
C GLN A 317 -19.21 -30.68 -2.42
N VAL A 318 -18.71 -31.82 -2.88
CA VAL A 318 -18.90 -32.28 -4.26
C VAL A 318 -19.43 -33.71 -4.29
N SER A 319 -20.20 -34.03 -5.33
CA SER A 319 -20.76 -35.37 -5.56
C SER A 319 -20.93 -35.65 -7.05
N ASN A 320 -20.96 -36.93 -7.42
CA ASN A 320 -21.33 -37.41 -8.76
C ASN A 320 -22.70 -38.11 -8.80
N ASP A 321 -23.24 -38.53 -7.65
CA ASP A 321 -24.51 -39.26 -7.53
C ASP A 321 -25.63 -38.43 -6.87
N GLY A 322 -25.31 -37.27 -6.28
CA GLY A 322 -26.23 -36.41 -5.56
C GLY A 322 -26.66 -36.96 -4.20
N GLN A 323 -26.06 -38.05 -3.74
CA GLN A 323 -26.38 -38.74 -2.49
C GLN A 323 -25.18 -38.73 -1.54
N THR A 324 -24.00 -39.08 -2.04
CA THR A 324 -22.75 -39.13 -1.28
C THR A 324 -21.95 -37.87 -1.56
N PHE A 325 -21.74 -37.04 -0.54
CA PHE A 325 -20.99 -35.79 -0.64
C PHE A 325 -19.64 -35.88 0.06
N THR A 326 -18.60 -35.41 -0.61
CA THR A 326 -17.25 -35.27 -0.06
C THR A 326 -16.96 -33.79 0.16
N THR A 327 -16.58 -33.41 1.39
CA THR A 327 -16.07 -32.07 1.68
C THR A 327 -14.70 -31.89 1.05
N VAL A 328 -14.55 -30.85 0.23
CA VAL A 328 -13.31 -30.51 -0.47
C VAL A 328 -12.69 -29.20 0.03
N GLY A 329 -13.43 -28.38 0.77
CA GLY A 329 -12.91 -27.17 1.41
C GLY A 329 -13.78 -26.69 2.56
N ARG A 330 -13.19 -25.90 3.46
CA ARG A 330 -13.86 -25.19 4.55
C ARG A 330 -13.32 -23.77 4.61
N THR A 331 -14.22 -22.80 4.71
CA THR A 331 -13.93 -21.38 4.53
C THR A 331 -14.83 -20.55 5.44
N GLY A 332 -14.38 -19.36 5.86
CA GLY A 332 -15.24 -18.35 6.48
C GLY A 332 -15.33 -17.09 5.63
N SER A 333 -16.50 -16.47 5.58
CA SER A 333 -16.62 -15.16 4.94
C SER A 333 -15.88 -14.09 5.75
N PRO A 334 -15.08 -13.23 5.09
CA PRO A 334 -14.41 -12.11 5.75
C PRO A 334 -15.39 -10.99 6.20
N GLY A 335 -16.64 -11.03 5.74
CA GLY A 335 -17.68 -10.11 6.20
C GLY A 335 -18.93 -10.07 5.30
N ALA A 336 -19.80 -9.10 5.60
CA ALA A 336 -20.97 -8.78 4.80
C ALA A 336 -20.59 -8.12 3.47
N ASN A 337 -21.38 -8.36 2.42
CA ASN A 337 -21.21 -7.75 1.09
C ASN A 337 -19.81 -7.98 0.48
N GLN A 338 -19.25 -9.17 0.71
CA GLN A 338 -17.92 -9.56 0.25
C GLN A 338 -17.96 -10.88 -0.52
N PHE A 339 -16.89 -11.14 -1.28
CA PHE A 339 -16.66 -12.43 -1.89
C PHE A 339 -15.87 -13.34 -0.95
N SER A 340 -16.25 -14.61 -0.92
CA SER A 340 -15.42 -15.70 -0.38
C SER A 340 -14.99 -16.63 -1.52
N LYS A 341 -13.78 -17.16 -1.45
CA LYS A 341 -13.19 -18.01 -2.49
C LYS A 341 -12.60 -19.27 -1.87
N THR A 342 -13.20 -20.41 -2.15
CA THR A 342 -12.71 -21.72 -1.70
C THR A 342 -12.00 -22.44 -2.84
N ARG A 343 -10.66 -22.53 -2.75
CA ARG A 343 -9.84 -23.38 -3.63
C ARG A 343 -9.72 -24.78 -3.03
N PHE A 344 -9.55 -25.78 -3.89
CA PHE A 344 -9.29 -27.16 -3.50
C PHE A 344 -8.66 -27.93 -4.67
N ALA A 345 -8.29 -29.21 -4.46
CA ALA A 345 -7.75 -30.04 -5.53
C ALA A 345 -8.78 -30.28 -6.65
N THR A 346 -8.36 -30.22 -7.92
CA THR A 346 -9.26 -30.42 -9.06
C THR A 346 -10.03 -31.72 -8.96
N THR A 347 -11.36 -31.58 -8.87
CA THR A 347 -12.27 -32.70 -8.67
C THR A 347 -13.33 -32.68 -9.76
N LYS A 348 -13.61 -33.85 -10.35
CA LYS A 348 -14.71 -34.01 -11.31
C LYS A 348 -16.01 -34.27 -10.55
N ALA A 349 -16.98 -33.37 -10.69
CA ALA A 349 -18.23 -33.40 -9.94
C ALA A 349 -19.42 -33.00 -10.81
N ARG A 350 -20.59 -33.56 -10.52
CA ARG A 350 -21.87 -33.14 -11.09
C ARG A 350 -22.65 -32.22 -10.17
N TYR A 351 -22.52 -32.43 -8.86
CA TYR A 351 -23.19 -31.65 -7.83
C TYR A 351 -22.13 -30.92 -7.03
N VAL A 352 -22.24 -29.58 -6.95
CA VAL A 352 -21.40 -28.75 -6.10
C VAL A 352 -22.30 -28.06 -5.09
N ARG A 353 -22.08 -28.33 -3.81
CA ARG A 353 -22.90 -27.87 -2.69
C ARG A 353 -22.07 -27.04 -1.73
N ILE A 354 -22.59 -25.89 -1.30
CA ILE A 354 -22.08 -25.14 -0.15
C ILE A 354 -22.98 -25.40 1.05
N LEU A 355 -22.41 -25.87 2.17
CA LEU A 355 -23.12 -26.06 3.43
C LEU A 355 -22.69 -24.94 4.39
N MET A 356 -23.64 -24.10 4.77
CA MET A 356 -23.44 -22.84 5.51
C MET A 356 -23.93 -22.98 6.95
N THR A 357 -23.11 -22.50 7.88
CA THR A 357 -23.37 -22.55 9.34
C THR A 357 -22.96 -21.23 10.00
N GLY A 358 -23.19 -21.11 11.30
CA GLY A 358 -22.63 -20.02 12.12
C GLY A 358 -23.39 -18.69 12.08
N ALA A 359 -24.53 -18.62 11.37
CA ALA A 359 -25.44 -17.49 11.40
C ALA A 359 -26.90 -17.98 11.39
N PRO A 360 -27.88 -17.18 11.90
CA PRO A 360 -29.28 -17.58 11.92
C PRO A 360 -29.90 -17.65 10.52
N THR A 361 -29.44 -16.82 9.59
CA THR A 361 -29.89 -16.77 8.19
C THR A 361 -28.71 -16.38 7.29
N PHE A 362 -28.81 -16.70 6.00
CA PHE A 362 -27.80 -16.42 4.98
C PHE A 362 -28.47 -15.79 3.76
N VAL A 363 -27.76 -14.85 3.13
CA VAL A 363 -28.19 -14.25 1.87
C VAL A 363 -27.04 -14.29 0.87
N VAL A 364 -27.24 -15.02 -0.22
CA VAL A 364 -26.25 -15.21 -1.29
C VAL A 364 -26.76 -14.53 -2.55
N LYS A 365 -25.93 -13.68 -3.16
CA LYS A 365 -26.18 -13.08 -4.46
C LYS A 365 -25.84 -14.05 -5.57
N GLU A 366 -24.60 -14.52 -5.58
CA GLU A 366 -24.06 -15.37 -6.64
C GLU A 366 -23.22 -16.53 -6.06
N LEU A 367 -23.34 -17.69 -6.68
CA LEU A 367 -22.56 -18.89 -6.45
C LEU A 367 -21.88 -19.28 -7.76
N GLN A 368 -20.56 -19.10 -7.81
CA GLN A 368 -19.79 -19.24 -9.03
C GLN A 368 -18.90 -20.48 -8.99
N LEU A 369 -18.83 -21.19 -10.11
CA LEU A 369 -18.03 -22.41 -10.27
C LEU A 369 -16.98 -22.19 -11.35
N ARG A 370 -15.71 -22.48 -11.04
CA ARG A 370 -14.59 -22.33 -11.98
C ARG A 370 -13.64 -23.52 -11.94
N GLU A 371 -12.95 -23.69 -13.06
CA GLU A 371 -11.78 -24.54 -13.22
C GLU A 371 -10.59 -23.60 -13.44
N SER A 372 -9.99 -23.12 -12.36
CA SER A 372 -8.77 -22.33 -12.47
C SER A 372 -7.60 -23.23 -12.90
N PRO A 373 -6.66 -22.71 -13.71
CA PRO A 373 -5.49 -23.45 -14.13
C PRO A 373 -4.70 -24.05 -12.96
N VAL A 374 -4.11 -25.22 -13.20
CA VAL A 374 -3.15 -25.85 -12.28
C VAL A 374 -1.82 -25.92 -13.02
N VAL A 375 -0.86 -25.10 -12.58
CA VAL A 375 0.48 -25.05 -13.16
C VAL A 375 1.47 -25.64 -12.17
N ILE A 376 2.32 -26.55 -12.66
CA ILE A 376 3.40 -27.14 -11.89
C ILE A 376 4.70 -26.42 -12.29
N PRO A 377 5.36 -25.70 -11.38
CA PRO A 377 6.63 -25.05 -11.68
C PRO A 377 7.75 -26.08 -11.89
N GLU A 378 8.82 -25.68 -12.60
CA GLU A 378 10.04 -26.50 -12.77
C GLU A 378 11.26 -25.78 -12.17
N PRO A 379 11.42 -25.79 -10.84
CA PRO A 379 12.44 -25.00 -10.19
C PRO A 379 13.85 -25.45 -10.57
N LYS A 380 14.68 -24.50 -10.97
CA LYS A 380 16.10 -24.72 -11.28
C LYS A 380 16.99 -23.66 -10.64
N LEU A 381 18.18 -24.09 -10.22
CA LEU A 381 19.24 -23.15 -9.86
C LEU A 381 19.87 -22.63 -11.15
N VAL A 382 19.68 -21.34 -11.41
CA VAL A 382 20.18 -20.67 -12.59
C VAL A 382 21.69 -20.46 -12.48
N GLN A 383 22.38 -20.71 -13.59
CA GLN A 383 23.76 -20.27 -13.77
C GLN A 383 23.75 -18.86 -14.34
N THR A 384 24.03 -17.87 -13.49
CA THR A 384 24.12 -16.48 -13.91
C THR A 384 25.49 -16.20 -14.53
N VAL A 385 25.50 -15.32 -15.53
CA VAL A 385 26.72 -14.78 -16.13
C VAL A 385 27.29 -13.69 -15.23
N ASN A 386 26.41 -12.87 -14.65
CA ASN A 386 26.81 -11.78 -13.78
C ASN A 386 26.72 -12.17 -12.29
N PRO A 387 27.56 -11.54 -11.42
CA PRO A 387 27.47 -11.77 -9.99
C PRO A 387 26.12 -11.36 -9.42
N THR A 388 25.53 -12.23 -8.60
CA THR A 388 24.31 -11.97 -7.85
C THR A 388 24.57 -12.09 -6.35
N GLU A 389 23.84 -11.33 -5.53
CA GLU A 389 23.92 -11.38 -4.05
C GLU A 389 23.52 -12.77 -3.50
N GLU A 390 22.74 -13.54 -4.28
CA GLU A 390 22.24 -14.85 -3.92
C GLU A 390 22.20 -15.82 -5.12
N GLY A 391 22.18 -17.14 -4.85
CA GLY A 391 21.87 -18.11 -5.90
C GLY A 391 20.45 -17.90 -6.41
N VAL A 392 20.25 -17.88 -7.73
CA VAL A 392 18.94 -17.61 -8.34
C VAL A 392 18.18 -18.92 -8.55
N VAL A 393 17.04 -19.09 -7.88
CA VAL A 393 16.12 -20.20 -8.17
C VAL A 393 15.00 -19.64 -9.05
N ALA A 394 14.77 -20.28 -10.19
CA ALA A 394 13.74 -19.89 -11.13
C ALA A 394 12.76 -21.03 -11.36
N ASP A 395 11.46 -20.72 -11.27
CA ASP A 395 10.36 -21.66 -11.47
C ASP A 395 9.95 -21.74 -12.94
N PHE A 396 10.11 -20.61 -13.66
CA PHE A 396 9.76 -20.44 -15.05
C PHE A 396 10.92 -19.81 -15.83
N ASP A 397 10.98 -20.07 -17.13
CA ASP A 397 11.96 -19.47 -18.04
C ASP A 397 11.21 -18.89 -19.23
N ALA A 398 11.23 -17.57 -19.38
CA ALA A 398 10.46 -16.87 -20.41
C ALA A 398 10.82 -17.33 -21.83
N THR A 399 12.03 -17.85 -22.05
CA THR A 399 12.47 -18.36 -23.36
C THR A 399 11.75 -19.64 -23.76
N ARG A 400 11.26 -20.42 -22.79
CA ARG A 400 10.40 -21.59 -23.05
C ARG A 400 8.98 -21.21 -23.47
N TYR A 401 8.58 -19.96 -23.21
CA TYR A 401 7.33 -19.37 -23.67
C TYR A 401 7.50 -18.60 -24.99
N GLY A 402 8.70 -18.60 -25.58
CA GLY A 402 8.99 -17.98 -26.87
C GLY A 402 9.65 -16.60 -26.81
N ALA A 403 10.12 -16.14 -25.64
CA ALA A 403 10.83 -14.86 -25.55
C ALA A 403 12.13 -14.88 -26.36
N ASP A 404 12.29 -13.92 -27.27
CA ASP A 404 13.42 -13.84 -28.20
C ASP A 404 14.57 -13.04 -27.60
N ARG A 405 15.64 -13.76 -27.22
CA ARG A 405 16.85 -13.20 -26.61
C ARG A 405 17.70 -12.33 -27.54
N SER A 406 17.39 -12.31 -28.84
CA SER A 406 18.12 -11.50 -29.82
C SER A 406 17.62 -10.06 -29.90
N GLY A 407 16.41 -9.79 -29.39
CA GLY A 407 15.74 -8.49 -29.46
C GLY A 407 15.20 -8.17 -30.85
N ARG A 408 15.12 -9.14 -31.77
CA ARG A 408 14.61 -8.96 -33.13
C ARG A 408 13.10 -9.08 -33.21
N ASN A 409 12.53 -10.02 -32.46
CA ASN A 409 11.09 -10.25 -32.39
C ASN A 409 10.50 -9.73 -31.07
N ASP A 410 9.25 -9.29 -31.13
CA ASP A 410 8.50 -8.86 -29.96
C ASP A 410 8.32 -10.02 -28.97
N SER A 411 8.82 -9.81 -27.75
CA SER A 411 8.79 -10.79 -26.65
C SER A 411 7.68 -10.51 -25.63
N THR A 412 6.88 -9.45 -25.82
CA THR A 412 5.88 -8.98 -24.84
C THR A 412 4.94 -10.11 -24.41
N LYS A 413 4.27 -10.75 -25.37
CA LYS A 413 3.31 -11.84 -25.10
C LYS A 413 3.97 -13.07 -24.48
N ALA A 414 5.18 -13.42 -24.91
CA ALA A 414 5.90 -14.58 -24.40
C ALA A 414 6.30 -14.38 -22.92
N ILE A 415 6.80 -13.19 -22.58
CA ILE A 415 7.15 -12.83 -21.20
C ILE A 415 5.87 -12.79 -20.34
N GLN A 416 4.81 -12.16 -20.82
CA GLN A 416 3.54 -12.08 -20.08
C GLN A 416 2.93 -13.46 -19.83
N ASN A 417 3.00 -14.39 -20.80
CA ASN A 417 2.53 -15.76 -20.60
C ASN A 417 3.33 -16.52 -19.53
N ALA A 418 4.63 -16.28 -19.41
CA ALA A 418 5.44 -16.85 -18.35
C ALA A 418 5.05 -16.28 -16.96
N ILE A 419 4.71 -14.99 -16.90
CA ILE A 419 4.21 -14.34 -15.67
C ILE A 419 2.83 -14.87 -15.29
N TYR A 420 1.94 -15.08 -16.26
CA TYR A 420 0.65 -15.73 -16.05
C TYR A 420 0.78 -17.16 -15.51
N ALA A 421 1.73 -17.95 -16.04
CA ALA A 421 2.02 -19.27 -15.49
C ALA A 421 2.55 -19.20 -14.04
N CYS A 422 3.36 -18.18 -13.72
CA CYS A 422 3.78 -17.91 -12.35
C CYS A 422 2.60 -17.59 -11.43
N GLN A 423 1.68 -16.72 -11.86
CA GLN A 423 0.49 -16.37 -11.11
C GLN A 423 -0.36 -17.62 -10.81
N ASP A 424 -0.58 -18.47 -11.81
CA ASP A 424 -1.40 -19.68 -11.69
C ASP A 424 -0.75 -20.76 -10.81
N ALA A 425 0.58 -20.80 -10.73
CA ALA A 425 1.31 -21.63 -9.76
C ALA A 425 1.25 -21.08 -8.33
N GLY A 426 0.66 -19.90 -8.13
CA GLY A 426 0.54 -19.22 -6.83
C GLY A 426 1.70 -18.28 -6.53
N GLY A 427 2.62 -18.03 -7.47
CA GLY A 427 3.81 -17.20 -7.29
C GLY A 427 5.10 -17.92 -7.65
N GLY A 428 6.22 -17.21 -7.55
CA GLY A 428 7.55 -17.73 -7.90
C GLY A 428 8.39 -16.75 -8.71
N THR A 429 9.44 -17.26 -9.32
CA THR A 429 10.39 -16.47 -10.12
C THR A 429 10.34 -16.86 -11.60
N VAL A 430 10.07 -15.87 -12.45
CA VAL A 430 10.21 -15.96 -13.92
C VAL A 430 11.60 -15.48 -14.32
N TRP A 431 12.40 -16.38 -14.88
CA TRP A 431 13.74 -16.08 -15.34
C TRP A 431 13.74 -15.51 -16.76
N LEU A 432 14.46 -14.40 -16.93
CA LEU A 432 14.75 -13.75 -18.20
C LEU A 432 16.27 -13.74 -18.41
N PRO A 433 16.86 -14.76 -19.07
CA PRO A 433 18.31 -14.88 -19.22
C PRO A 433 18.98 -13.66 -19.85
N ALA A 434 20.29 -13.50 -19.68
CA ALA A 434 21.06 -12.47 -20.39
C ALA A 434 20.77 -12.50 -21.91
N GLY A 435 20.57 -11.34 -22.51
CA GLY A 435 20.06 -11.18 -23.87
C GLY A 435 19.29 -9.89 -24.03
N LYS A 436 18.84 -9.60 -25.25
CA LYS A 436 18.03 -8.43 -25.59
C LYS A 436 16.60 -8.89 -25.86
N TYR A 437 15.60 -8.18 -25.35
CA TYR A 437 14.19 -8.52 -25.52
C TYR A 437 13.42 -7.29 -25.94
N LEU A 438 12.82 -7.32 -27.13
CA LEU A 438 11.96 -6.25 -27.61
C LEU A 438 10.61 -6.34 -26.91
N VAL A 439 10.17 -5.25 -26.29
CA VAL A 439 8.89 -5.13 -25.58
C VAL A 439 8.17 -3.90 -26.11
N LYS A 440 6.89 -4.08 -26.47
CA LYS A 440 6.06 -3.08 -27.16
C LYS A 440 4.83 -2.64 -26.36
N ASP A 441 4.53 -3.31 -25.26
CA ASP A 441 3.45 -2.95 -24.34
C ASP A 441 3.86 -3.26 -22.88
N THR A 442 3.05 -2.84 -21.92
CA THR A 442 3.27 -3.05 -20.49
C THR A 442 3.43 -4.53 -20.15
N LEU A 443 4.49 -4.86 -19.40
CA LEU A 443 4.63 -6.14 -18.70
C LEU A 443 4.02 -6.02 -17.30
N GLU A 444 2.95 -6.77 -17.06
CA GLU A 444 2.18 -6.77 -15.82
C GLU A 444 2.67 -7.88 -14.89
N ILE A 445 3.40 -7.52 -13.83
CA ILE A 445 3.99 -8.44 -12.86
C ILE A 445 3.01 -8.64 -11.69
N HIS A 446 2.25 -9.73 -11.74
CA HIS A 446 1.21 -10.03 -10.75
C HIS A 446 1.76 -10.35 -9.35
N ALA A 447 0.89 -10.21 -8.35
CA ALA A 447 1.22 -10.46 -6.95
C ALA A 447 1.93 -11.81 -6.74
N PHE A 448 2.93 -11.82 -5.86
CA PHE A 448 3.78 -12.98 -5.53
C PHE A 448 4.69 -13.50 -6.67
N CYS A 449 4.70 -12.85 -7.84
CA CYS A 449 5.62 -13.17 -8.93
C CYS A 449 6.80 -12.22 -9.01
N THR A 450 7.98 -12.75 -9.30
CA THR A 450 9.17 -11.93 -9.57
C THR A 450 9.66 -12.18 -10.99
N LEU A 451 9.73 -11.13 -11.82
CA LEU A 451 10.48 -11.18 -13.07
C LEU A 451 11.94 -10.90 -12.76
N ARG A 452 12.84 -11.83 -13.10
CA ARG A 452 14.25 -11.73 -12.75
C ARG A 452 15.17 -11.93 -13.94
N GLY A 453 16.04 -10.96 -14.18
CA GLY A 453 17.10 -11.04 -15.17
C GLY A 453 18.50 -11.22 -14.59
N ASP A 454 19.49 -11.27 -15.50
CA ASP A 454 20.92 -11.44 -15.25
C ASP A 454 21.67 -10.13 -15.50
N ARG A 455 21.27 -9.04 -14.83
CA ARG A 455 21.88 -7.71 -15.01
C ARG A 455 23.35 -7.70 -14.62
N ARG A 456 24.15 -7.00 -15.44
CA ARG A 456 25.48 -6.55 -15.07
C ARG A 456 25.42 -5.17 -14.41
N ASP A 457 25.99 -5.03 -13.21
CA ASP A 457 26.06 -3.76 -12.49
C ASP A 457 26.89 -2.71 -13.27
N PRO A 458 26.33 -1.54 -13.68
CA PRO A 458 27.05 -0.55 -14.47
C PRO A 458 28.22 0.09 -13.75
N ASP A 459 28.27 0.05 -12.42
CA ASP A 459 29.41 0.58 -11.64
C ASP A 459 30.61 -0.39 -11.61
N LYS A 460 30.50 -1.58 -12.21
CA LYS A 460 31.58 -2.58 -12.32
C LYS A 460 32.13 -2.64 -13.76
N PRO A 461 33.46 -2.84 -13.96
CA PRO A 461 34.08 -2.72 -15.27
C PRO A 461 33.69 -3.84 -16.27
N THR A 462 33.47 -3.41 -17.53
CA THR A 462 33.39 -4.11 -18.85
C THR A 462 32.35 -5.22 -19.06
N GLY A 463 31.79 -5.28 -20.27
CA GLY A 463 30.88 -6.34 -20.74
C GLY A 463 29.49 -5.85 -21.17
N ASP A 464 28.66 -6.76 -21.69
CA ASP A 464 27.25 -6.47 -22.00
C ASP A 464 26.48 -6.14 -20.70
N TYR A 465 25.33 -5.46 -20.80
CA TYR A 465 24.49 -5.10 -19.65
C TYR A 465 23.69 -6.30 -19.08
N GLY A 466 23.86 -7.50 -19.64
CA GLY A 466 23.19 -8.71 -19.19
C GLY A 466 21.81 -8.85 -19.82
N THR A 467 20.75 -8.88 -19.00
CA THR A 467 19.37 -8.86 -19.49
C THR A 467 18.94 -7.44 -19.83
N VAL A 468 18.74 -7.15 -21.12
CA VAL A 468 18.32 -5.84 -21.64
C VAL A 468 16.91 -5.92 -22.21
N VAL A 469 16.01 -5.09 -21.71
CA VAL A 469 14.67 -4.88 -22.27
C VAL A 469 14.71 -3.63 -23.15
N ILE A 470 14.49 -3.84 -24.45
CA ILE A 470 14.37 -2.79 -25.46
C ILE A 470 12.91 -2.33 -25.45
N ALA A 471 12.66 -1.11 -24.99
CA ALA A 471 11.33 -0.55 -24.83
C ALA A 471 10.92 0.25 -26.07
N ASP A 472 10.11 -0.35 -26.93
CA ASP A 472 9.53 0.25 -28.14
C ASP A 472 8.04 0.55 -27.87
N LEU A 473 7.81 1.46 -26.93
CA LEU A 473 6.48 1.83 -26.43
C LEU A 473 5.92 3.02 -27.18
N ALA A 474 4.60 3.18 -27.17
CA ALA A 474 3.96 4.41 -27.62
C ALA A 474 4.42 5.61 -26.76
N ALA A 475 4.84 6.69 -27.40
CA ALA A 475 5.24 7.93 -26.74
C ALA A 475 4.03 8.67 -26.16
N GLY A 476 4.28 9.47 -25.12
CA GLY A 476 3.28 10.27 -24.42
C GLY A 476 3.40 10.17 -22.91
N ASN A 477 2.95 11.22 -22.21
CA ASN A 477 2.91 11.22 -20.74
C ASN A 477 1.97 10.14 -20.18
N ASP A 478 0.88 9.87 -20.89
CA ASP A 478 -0.12 8.85 -20.56
C ASP A 478 0.07 7.53 -21.33
N GLY A 479 1.22 7.35 -21.98
CA GLY A 479 1.59 6.11 -22.65
C GLY A 479 1.73 4.93 -21.67
N PRO A 480 1.95 3.70 -22.18
CA PRO A 480 2.12 2.53 -21.31
C PRO A 480 3.38 2.66 -20.45
N SER A 481 3.28 2.23 -19.20
CA SER A 481 4.45 1.99 -18.35
C SER A 481 5.13 0.70 -18.82
N LEU A 482 6.47 0.60 -18.78
CA LEU A 482 7.14 -0.62 -19.27
C LEU A 482 6.88 -1.82 -18.35
N PHE A 483 7.01 -1.61 -17.04
CA PHE A 483 6.68 -2.60 -16.02
C PHE A 483 5.63 -2.05 -15.06
N ARG A 484 4.59 -2.82 -14.81
CA ARG A 484 3.61 -2.57 -13.75
C ARG A 484 3.69 -3.67 -12.71
N ILE A 485 3.90 -3.32 -11.44
CA ILE A 485 4.36 -4.27 -10.40
C ILE A 485 3.34 -4.37 -9.27
N GLY A 486 2.85 -5.58 -9.04
CA GLY A 486 1.86 -5.88 -8.02
C GLY A 486 2.41 -6.05 -6.61
N GLY A 487 1.53 -6.48 -5.70
CA GLY A 487 1.84 -6.67 -4.29
C GLY A 487 2.70 -7.91 -4.04
N SER A 488 3.78 -7.79 -3.26
CA SER A 488 4.76 -8.87 -2.99
C SER A 488 5.34 -9.45 -4.28
N ALA A 489 5.33 -8.63 -5.34
CA ALA A 489 5.90 -8.90 -6.64
C ALA A 489 7.16 -8.06 -6.83
N GLY A 490 7.95 -8.39 -7.83
CA GLY A 490 9.07 -7.51 -8.16
C GLY A 490 9.70 -7.71 -9.51
N VAL A 491 10.47 -6.70 -9.90
CA VAL A 491 11.38 -6.77 -11.04
C VAL A 491 12.80 -6.67 -10.52
N ILE A 492 13.60 -7.70 -10.81
CA ILE A 492 14.99 -7.81 -10.37
C ILE A 492 15.91 -7.97 -11.56
N GLY A 493 17.04 -7.28 -11.59
CA GLY A 493 18.15 -7.69 -12.46
C GLY A 493 17.90 -7.43 -13.95
N VAL A 494 17.27 -6.31 -14.30
CA VAL A 494 17.07 -5.90 -15.71
C VAL A 494 17.73 -4.57 -16.02
N THR A 495 18.21 -4.43 -17.26
CA THR A 495 18.59 -3.15 -17.86
C THR A 495 17.52 -2.74 -18.86
N THR A 496 17.12 -1.47 -18.89
CA THR A 496 16.13 -0.94 -19.84
C THR A 496 16.76 0.08 -20.78
N TRP A 497 16.30 0.09 -22.03
CA TRP A 497 16.77 1.01 -23.06
C TRP A 497 15.64 1.37 -24.03
N TYR A 498 15.44 2.67 -24.25
CA TYR A 498 14.49 3.24 -25.20
C TYR A 498 15.23 3.66 -26.47
N PRO A 499 15.15 2.90 -27.59
CA PRO A 499 15.97 3.14 -28.77
C PRO A 499 15.64 4.45 -29.49
N LEU A 500 14.41 4.96 -29.33
CA LEU A 500 13.95 6.20 -29.96
C LEU A 500 14.21 7.45 -29.10
N GLN A 501 14.70 7.30 -27.86
CA GLN A 501 14.91 8.44 -26.97
C GLN A 501 15.96 9.42 -27.51
N ASN A 502 15.77 10.70 -27.25
CA ASN A 502 16.63 11.78 -27.68
C ASN A 502 17.06 12.64 -26.47
N ALA A 503 18.30 13.12 -26.45
CA ALA A 503 18.83 13.90 -25.32
C ALA A 503 18.57 15.42 -25.45
N THR A 504 18.48 15.94 -26.67
CA THR A 504 18.26 17.37 -26.93
C THR A 504 16.79 17.73 -27.07
N ASP A 505 15.97 16.77 -27.49
CA ASP A 505 14.50 16.89 -27.57
C ASP A 505 13.87 15.60 -27.01
N PRO A 506 13.88 15.40 -25.68
CA PRO A 506 13.45 14.15 -25.09
C PRO A 506 12.02 13.77 -25.43
N ILE A 507 11.84 12.53 -25.88
CA ILE A 507 10.54 11.93 -26.13
C ILE A 507 9.90 11.60 -24.78
N PRO A 508 8.70 12.14 -24.50
CA PRO A 508 7.96 11.79 -23.30
C PRO A 508 7.56 10.32 -23.33
N TYR A 509 7.91 9.60 -22.25
CA TYR A 509 7.37 8.28 -21.95
C TYR A 509 6.82 8.28 -20.52
N ASN A 510 5.90 7.38 -20.23
CA ASN A 510 5.48 7.12 -18.87
C ASN A 510 6.60 6.42 -18.07
N TYR A 511 6.35 6.08 -16.81
CA TYR A 511 7.35 5.45 -15.94
C TYR A 511 7.85 4.13 -16.51
N THR A 512 9.16 3.92 -16.40
CA THR A 512 9.76 2.62 -16.76
C THR A 512 9.31 1.55 -15.78
N PHE A 513 9.30 1.86 -14.48
CA PHE A 513 8.78 0.97 -13.45
C PHE A 513 7.64 1.67 -12.70
N GLU A 514 6.47 1.06 -12.69
CA GLU A 514 5.29 1.58 -12.02
C GLU A 514 4.84 0.62 -10.92
N ILE A 515 4.70 1.15 -9.70
CA ILE A 515 4.03 0.50 -8.57
C ILE A 515 2.68 1.21 -8.41
N PRO A 516 1.59 0.63 -8.92
CA PRO A 516 0.27 1.27 -8.95
C PRO A 516 -0.47 1.21 -7.60
N GLY A 517 -0.06 0.34 -6.67
CA GLY A 517 -0.84 0.07 -5.45
C GLY A 517 -2.24 -0.45 -5.78
N GLY A 518 -3.26 -0.02 -5.02
CA GLY A 518 -4.67 -0.36 -5.27
C GLY A 518 -5.25 0.15 -6.60
N ALA A 519 -4.49 0.91 -7.39
CA ALA A 519 -4.94 1.47 -8.67
C ALA A 519 -5.13 0.39 -9.76
N TRP A 520 -4.45 -0.76 -9.63
CA TRP A 520 -4.36 -1.79 -10.66
C TRP A 520 -5.07 -3.06 -10.22
N ILE A 521 -6.02 -3.57 -11.03
CA ILE A 521 -6.76 -4.85 -10.86
C ILE A 521 -7.34 -5.11 -9.45
N GLY A 522 -7.61 -4.04 -8.68
CA GLY A 522 -8.21 -4.10 -7.34
C GLY A 522 -7.22 -4.15 -6.18
N ASN A 523 -7.71 -4.52 -4.99
CA ASN A 523 -6.94 -4.45 -3.73
C ASN A 523 -5.86 -5.54 -3.58
N GLU A 524 -5.67 -6.40 -4.59
CA GLU A 524 -4.73 -7.52 -4.57
C GLU A 524 -3.26 -7.10 -4.78
N ASN A 525 -2.97 -5.79 -4.90
CA ASN A 525 -1.65 -5.23 -5.22
C ASN A 525 -1.08 -4.26 -4.16
N TYR A 526 -1.59 -4.32 -2.94
CA TYR A 526 -1.36 -3.29 -1.95
C TYR A 526 -0.01 -3.41 -1.21
N MET A 527 0.52 -4.61 -0.91
CA MET A 527 1.70 -4.76 -0.02
C MET A 527 3.01 -4.98 -0.76
N MET A 528 4.12 -4.38 -0.31
CA MET A 528 5.52 -4.82 -0.51
C MET A 528 5.99 -5.04 -1.97
N ALA A 529 5.68 -4.13 -2.88
CA ALA A 529 6.22 -4.17 -4.25
C ALA A 529 7.73 -3.88 -4.27
N THR A 530 8.48 -4.54 -5.16
CA THR A 530 9.96 -4.41 -5.22
C THR A 530 10.49 -4.06 -6.61
N VAL A 531 11.35 -3.05 -6.67
CA VAL A 531 12.23 -2.79 -7.82
C VAL A 531 13.67 -2.89 -7.31
N GLN A 532 14.41 -3.88 -7.81
CA GLN A 532 15.74 -4.15 -7.27
C GLN A 532 16.75 -4.45 -8.39
N ASP A 533 18.00 -4.00 -8.21
CA ASP A 533 19.10 -4.32 -9.11
C ASP A 533 18.71 -4.01 -10.57
N VAL A 534 18.31 -2.78 -10.87
CA VAL A 534 17.94 -2.37 -12.24
C VAL A 534 18.83 -1.26 -12.77
N THR A 535 18.95 -1.20 -14.10
CA THR A 535 19.69 -0.13 -14.79
C THR A 535 18.82 0.52 -15.85
N MET A 536 18.53 1.81 -15.71
CA MET A 536 17.77 2.61 -16.67
C MET A 536 18.74 3.43 -17.53
N LEU A 537 18.97 3.04 -18.78
CA LEU A 537 19.96 3.74 -19.58
C LEU A 537 19.49 5.13 -19.98
N ASN A 538 18.22 5.31 -20.34
CA ASN A 538 17.74 6.56 -20.92
C ASN A 538 16.22 6.76 -20.74
N SER A 539 15.71 6.48 -19.55
CA SER A 539 14.29 6.67 -19.24
C SER A 539 13.91 8.15 -19.31
N TYR A 540 12.69 8.48 -19.74
CA TYR A 540 12.16 9.83 -19.56
C TYR A 540 11.73 10.03 -18.10
N ARG A 541 10.87 9.13 -17.61
CA ARG A 541 10.54 8.95 -16.19
C ARG A 541 11.00 7.56 -15.72
N GLY A 542 11.72 7.51 -14.62
CA GLY A 542 12.29 6.26 -14.09
C GLY A 542 11.26 5.42 -13.34
N ILE A 543 11.00 5.74 -12.07
CA ILE A 543 10.12 4.97 -11.18
C ILE A 543 8.92 5.80 -10.72
N GLY A 544 7.70 5.28 -10.88
CA GLY A 544 6.45 5.90 -10.42
C GLY A 544 5.78 5.02 -9.37
N ILE A 545 5.42 5.60 -8.22
CA ILE A 545 4.71 4.88 -7.15
C ILE A 545 3.45 5.66 -6.80
N SER A 546 2.29 5.03 -6.98
CA SER A 546 0.96 5.64 -6.76
C SER A 546 0.74 6.93 -7.56
N THR A 547 1.17 6.91 -8.83
CA THR A 547 1.15 8.08 -9.72
C THR A 547 0.07 8.06 -10.79
N MET A 548 -0.65 6.95 -10.97
CA MET A 548 -1.56 6.74 -12.10
C MET A 548 -3.01 6.59 -11.64
N PRO A 549 -4.01 7.25 -12.25
CA PRO A 549 -5.44 6.96 -12.03
C PRO A 549 -5.73 5.45 -11.92
N ASN A 550 -6.66 5.05 -11.04
CA ASN A 550 -7.03 3.65 -10.97
C ASN A 550 -7.64 3.17 -12.30
N ASP A 551 -7.74 1.85 -12.50
CA ASP A 551 -8.29 1.27 -13.75
C ASP A 551 -9.74 1.71 -14.06
N ARG A 552 -10.43 2.36 -13.11
CA ARG A 552 -11.78 2.94 -13.26
C ARG A 552 -11.75 4.47 -13.42
N GLY A 553 -10.56 5.07 -13.54
CA GLY A 553 -10.31 6.51 -13.68
C GLY A 553 -10.40 7.34 -12.40
N GLY A 554 -10.52 6.70 -11.23
CA GLY A 554 -10.48 7.38 -9.95
C GLY A 554 -9.12 8.03 -9.68
N ALA A 555 -9.17 9.25 -9.14
CA ALA A 555 -7.99 10.05 -8.86
C ALA A 555 -7.02 9.37 -7.86
N PRO A 556 -5.74 9.75 -7.88
CA PRO A 556 -4.73 9.20 -6.97
C PRO A 556 -5.00 9.19 -5.48
N SER A 557 -5.65 10.22 -4.98
CA SER A 557 -6.08 10.30 -3.59
C SER A 557 -7.08 9.22 -3.17
N ASN A 558 -7.87 8.66 -4.11
CA ASN A 558 -9.11 7.92 -3.81
C ASN A 558 -9.00 6.39 -4.03
N GLY A 559 -7.79 5.83 -4.12
CA GLY A 559 -7.65 4.37 -4.27
C GLY A 559 -6.26 3.84 -4.62
N GLN A 560 -5.22 4.67 -4.57
CA GLN A 560 -3.87 4.30 -5.04
C GLN A 560 -2.89 4.11 -3.91
N VAL A 561 -3.38 3.64 -2.77
CA VAL A 561 -2.51 3.40 -1.63
C VAL A 561 -1.67 2.16 -1.93
N HIS A 562 -0.37 2.25 -1.65
CA HIS A 562 0.49 1.09 -1.44
C HIS A 562 0.91 1.07 0.02
N GLU A 563 1.16 -0.11 0.57
CA GLU A 563 1.59 -0.24 1.97
C GLU A 563 3.06 0.17 2.08
N SER A 564 3.94 -0.57 1.43
CA SER A 564 5.38 -0.40 1.53
C SER A 564 6.01 -0.77 0.19
N SER A 565 7.05 -0.03 -0.19
CA SER A 565 7.85 -0.30 -1.38
C SER A 565 9.29 -0.65 -1.00
N THR A 566 9.94 -1.49 -1.80
CA THR A 566 11.39 -1.76 -1.70
C THR A 566 12.06 -1.34 -2.99
N ILE A 567 12.81 -0.25 -2.94
CA ILE A 567 13.57 0.29 -4.08
C ILE A 567 15.06 0.16 -3.77
N ARG A 568 15.77 -0.69 -4.50
CA ARG A 568 17.15 -1.07 -4.11
C ARG A 568 18.11 -1.22 -5.28
N ASN A 569 19.33 -0.71 -5.13
CA ASN A 569 20.41 -0.86 -6.12
C ASN A 569 19.99 -0.38 -7.52
N ILE A 570 19.45 0.84 -7.58
CA ILE A 570 18.96 1.45 -8.82
C ILE A 570 20.09 2.27 -9.45
N ARG A 571 20.26 2.16 -10.76
CA ARG A 571 21.23 2.93 -11.54
C ARG A 571 20.56 3.50 -12.77
N GLY A 572 20.83 4.75 -13.13
CA GLY A 572 20.38 5.20 -14.45
C GLY A 572 20.45 6.68 -14.76
N THR A 573 20.15 6.99 -16.02
CA THR A 573 19.87 8.33 -16.49
C THR A 573 18.37 8.45 -16.72
N ALA A 574 17.75 9.42 -16.03
CA ALA A 574 16.35 9.79 -16.24
C ALA A 574 16.27 11.26 -16.67
N LEU A 575 15.59 11.55 -17.79
CA LEU A 575 15.65 12.86 -18.44
C LEU A 575 14.69 13.90 -17.84
N PHE A 576 13.59 13.46 -17.22
CA PHE A 576 12.60 14.34 -16.61
C PHE A 576 12.48 14.08 -15.11
N GLU A 577 12.19 12.84 -14.72
CA GLU A 577 12.07 12.45 -13.31
C GLU A 577 12.77 11.12 -13.04
N GLY A 578 13.71 11.10 -12.09
CA GLY A 578 14.34 9.86 -11.64
C GLY A 578 13.30 8.95 -10.98
N ALA A 579 12.64 9.45 -9.94
CA ALA A 579 11.44 8.80 -9.39
C ALA A 579 10.42 9.80 -8.85
N ARG A 580 9.16 9.39 -8.88
CA ARG A 580 8.05 10.07 -8.21
C ARG A 580 7.28 9.06 -7.35
N ALA A 581 7.02 9.40 -6.10
CA ALA A 581 6.36 8.49 -5.17
C ALA A 581 5.33 9.20 -4.29
N TYR A 582 4.17 8.56 -4.16
CA TYR A 582 3.03 8.99 -3.33
C TYR A 582 2.37 7.83 -2.58
N ASN A 583 1.53 8.21 -1.63
CA ASN A 583 0.48 7.42 -1.02
C ASN A 583 0.95 6.08 -0.42
N GLY A 584 2.05 6.15 0.35
CA GLY A 584 2.52 5.03 1.18
C GLY A 584 1.79 5.03 2.52
N ALA A 585 1.17 3.92 2.91
CA ALA A 585 0.43 3.76 4.17
C ALA A 585 1.19 3.00 5.27
N ASP A 586 2.43 2.61 4.99
CA ASP A 586 3.40 2.01 5.89
C ASP A 586 4.80 2.37 5.36
N VAL A 587 5.83 1.95 6.08
CA VAL A 587 7.21 2.39 5.82
C VAL A 587 7.82 1.70 4.61
N GLY A 588 8.11 2.45 3.55
CA GLY A 588 8.94 2.03 2.42
C GLY A 588 10.44 2.16 2.69
N THR A 589 11.26 1.43 1.92
CA THR A 589 12.73 1.51 2.01
C THR A 589 13.38 1.76 0.66
N TRP A 590 14.30 2.72 0.63
CA TRP A 590 15.06 3.10 -0.55
C TRP A 590 16.55 2.97 -0.25
N GLU A 591 17.24 2.09 -0.95
CA GLU A 591 18.63 1.73 -0.64
C GLU A 591 19.51 1.81 -1.89
N ASN A 592 20.57 2.63 -1.84
CA ASN A 592 21.59 2.70 -2.88
C ASN A 592 20.96 3.00 -4.26
N VAL A 593 20.28 4.15 -4.37
CA VAL A 593 19.59 4.62 -5.58
C VAL A 593 20.41 5.73 -6.21
N ALA A 594 20.82 5.56 -7.46
CA ALA A 594 21.65 6.52 -8.16
C ALA A 594 21.06 6.96 -9.51
N PHE A 595 20.85 8.26 -9.67
CA PHE A 595 20.49 8.90 -10.94
C PHE A 595 21.55 9.91 -11.34
N SER A 596 22.11 9.74 -12.55
CA SER A 596 23.08 10.65 -13.15
C SER A 596 23.10 10.50 -14.67
N ASN A 597 23.39 11.59 -15.38
CA ASN A 597 23.60 11.59 -16.82
C ASN A 597 24.82 10.78 -17.27
N SER A 598 25.71 10.42 -16.33
CA SER A 598 26.88 9.58 -16.61
C SER A 598 26.53 8.17 -17.09
N TYR A 599 25.38 7.62 -16.70
CA TYR A 599 25.00 6.26 -17.06
C TYR A 599 24.70 6.11 -18.56
N TRP A 600 23.94 7.03 -19.17
CA TRP A 600 23.74 7.02 -20.62
C TRP A 600 24.98 7.50 -21.37
N ALA A 601 25.57 8.63 -20.96
CA ALA A 601 26.73 9.20 -21.65
C ALA A 601 27.95 8.25 -21.65
N GLY A 602 28.07 7.40 -20.63
CA GLY A 602 29.10 6.38 -20.51
C GLY A 602 28.70 5.00 -21.04
N ALA A 603 27.50 4.84 -21.60
CA ALA A 603 27.05 3.55 -22.12
C ALA A 603 27.85 3.13 -23.37
N PRO A 604 27.98 1.82 -23.66
CA PRO A 604 28.57 1.34 -24.91
C PRO A 604 27.89 1.91 -26.16
N ALA A 605 28.64 2.07 -27.25
CA ALA A 605 28.16 2.67 -28.51
C ALA A 605 26.87 2.03 -29.06
N ALA A 606 26.63 0.75 -28.80
CA ALA A 606 25.41 0.03 -29.19
C ALA A 606 24.11 0.59 -28.59
N TYR A 607 24.19 1.47 -27.59
CA TYR A 607 23.06 2.13 -26.92
C TYR A 607 22.96 3.63 -27.26
N HIS A 608 23.70 4.06 -28.29
CA HIS A 608 23.69 5.43 -28.83
C HIS A 608 23.84 6.52 -27.75
N PRO A 609 24.94 6.49 -26.96
CA PRO A 609 25.16 7.47 -25.90
C PRO A 609 25.30 8.89 -26.49
N PRO A 610 24.57 9.90 -25.98
CA PRO A 610 24.75 11.29 -26.34
C PRO A 610 25.99 11.88 -25.65
N THR A 611 26.36 13.11 -26.00
CA THR A 611 27.38 13.83 -25.22
C THR A 611 26.84 14.14 -23.82
N ARG A 612 27.71 14.10 -22.81
CA ARG A 612 27.34 14.47 -21.44
C ARG A 612 26.76 15.89 -21.36
N ALA A 613 27.32 16.81 -22.15
CA ALA A 613 26.86 18.20 -22.18
C ALA A 613 25.41 18.35 -22.65
N ALA A 614 24.98 17.59 -23.67
CA ALA A 614 23.60 17.65 -24.16
C ALA A 614 22.59 17.21 -23.09
N LEU A 615 22.91 16.14 -22.36
CA LEU A 615 22.09 15.69 -21.23
C LEU A 615 22.05 16.71 -20.11
N ASP A 616 23.23 17.19 -19.67
CA ASP A 616 23.34 18.16 -18.59
C ASP A 616 22.56 19.44 -18.93
N THR A 617 22.59 19.94 -20.18
CA THR A 617 21.78 21.09 -20.60
C THR A 617 20.29 20.86 -20.38
N TRP A 618 19.75 19.71 -20.79
CA TRP A 618 18.33 19.43 -20.63
C TRP A 618 17.94 19.20 -19.16
N THR A 619 18.65 18.31 -18.45
CA THR A 619 18.26 17.91 -17.09
C THR A 619 18.49 19.02 -16.08
N ARG A 620 19.49 19.90 -16.27
CA ARG A 620 19.67 21.10 -15.44
C ARG A 620 18.59 22.17 -15.66
N ALA A 621 17.89 22.14 -16.80
CA ALA A 621 16.78 23.04 -17.09
C ALA A 621 15.40 22.47 -16.69
N ASN A 622 15.23 21.15 -16.76
CA ASN A 622 13.91 20.50 -16.68
C ASN A 622 13.81 19.34 -15.68
N GLY A 623 14.91 18.70 -15.33
CA GLY A 623 14.90 17.41 -14.63
C GLY A 623 14.86 17.54 -13.10
N THR A 624 14.17 16.60 -12.46
CA THR A 624 14.18 16.40 -11.00
C THR A 624 14.62 14.98 -10.66
N GLY A 625 15.52 14.83 -9.69
CA GLY A 625 16.00 13.51 -9.25
C GLY A 625 14.89 12.70 -8.59
N LEU A 626 14.37 13.17 -7.45
CA LEU A 626 13.24 12.56 -6.74
C LEU A 626 12.12 13.57 -6.50
N VAL A 627 10.88 13.16 -6.70
CA VAL A 627 9.69 13.90 -6.30
C VAL A 627 8.87 13.08 -5.30
N LEU A 628 8.73 13.57 -4.07
CA LEU A 628 8.17 12.82 -2.96
C LEU A 628 7.01 13.59 -2.33
N GLY A 629 5.87 12.92 -2.15
CA GLY A 629 4.74 13.42 -1.37
C GLY A 629 4.05 12.25 -0.67
N ASP A 630 3.34 12.45 0.44
CA ASP A 630 2.46 11.40 0.99
C ASP A 630 3.13 10.04 1.25
N LEU A 631 4.36 10.05 1.76
CA LEU A 631 5.06 8.84 2.22
C LEU A 631 5.11 8.88 3.74
N GLU A 632 4.66 7.82 4.39
CA GLU A 632 4.61 7.68 5.84
C GLU A 632 5.92 7.07 6.35
N TRP A 633 6.88 7.95 6.63
CA TRP A 633 8.21 7.63 7.18
C TRP A 633 9.12 6.78 6.31
N ASP A 634 9.01 6.87 5.00
CA ASP A 634 9.93 6.19 4.09
C ASP A 634 11.40 6.46 4.47
N GLN A 635 12.19 5.39 4.41
CA GLN A 635 13.56 5.34 4.91
C GLN A 635 14.53 5.27 3.74
N PHE A 636 15.35 6.30 3.59
CA PHE A 636 16.24 6.50 2.45
C PHE A 636 17.70 6.34 2.88
N HIS A 637 18.45 5.51 2.16
CA HIS A 637 19.86 5.27 2.40
C HIS A 637 20.66 5.34 1.11
N ARG A 638 21.74 6.14 1.10
CA ARG A 638 22.63 6.31 -0.06
C ARG A 638 21.86 6.66 -1.33
N ILE A 639 21.11 7.76 -1.24
CA ILE A 639 20.46 8.37 -2.39
C ILE A 639 21.49 9.27 -3.07
N THR A 640 21.90 8.90 -4.28
CA THR A 640 22.87 9.65 -5.09
C THR A 640 22.17 10.29 -6.28
N LEU A 641 22.14 11.62 -6.32
CA LEU A 641 21.46 12.35 -7.39
C LEU A 641 22.43 13.37 -7.96
N ALA A 642 22.64 13.34 -9.27
CA ALA A 642 23.49 14.30 -9.92
C ALA A 642 22.90 14.85 -11.22
N ASP A 643 23.23 16.10 -11.54
CA ASP A 643 23.02 16.71 -12.85
C ASP A 643 21.59 17.21 -13.12
N TYR A 644 20.83 17.47 -12.06
CA TYR A 644 19.42 17.87 -12.14
C TYR A 644 19.19 19.35 -11.82
N LYS A 645 18.08 19.92 -12.29
CA LYS A 645 17.61 21.23 -11.81
C LYS A 645 17.35 21.17 -10.31
N VAL A 646 16.63 20.15 -9.88
CA VAL A 646 16.34 19.86 -8.47
C VAL A 646 16.79 18.45 -8.13
N GLY A 647 17.57 18.27 -7.08
CA GLY A 647 17.94 16.96 -6.57
C GLY A 647 16.71 16.24 -6.01
N ILE A 648 16.27 16.66 -4.83
CA ILE A 648 15.06 16.15 -4.18
C ILE A 648 14.02 17.27 -4.10
N GLN A 649 12.80 16.99 -4.52
CA GLN A 649 11.65 17.87 -4.33
C GLN A 649 10.60 17.17 -3.47
N VAL A 650 10.28 17.76 -2.33
CA VAL A 650 9.14 17.34 -1.49
C VAL A 650 7.95 18.22 -1.82
N VAL A 651 6.84 17.59 -2.20
CA VAL A 651 5.62 18.26 -2.71
C VAL A 651 4.40 17.86 -1.89
N ALA A 652 3.29 18.58 -2.10
CA ALA A 652 2.01 18.24 -1.50
C ALA A 652 1.63 16.80 -1.82
N GLY A 653 1.27 16.05 -0.79
CA GLY A 653 0.78 14.70 -0.92
C GLY A 653 -0.70 14.62 -1.31
N GLN A 654 -1.16 13.40 -1.61
CA GLN A 654 -2.51 13.14 -2.16
C GLN A 654 -3.53 12.76 -1.06
N ARG A 655 -3.08 12.08 -0.01
CA ARG A 655 -3.85 11.63 1.17
C ARG A 655 -3.29 12.24 2.45
N ALA A 656 -1.99 12.10 2.68
CA ALA A 656 -1.24 12.70 3.77
C ALA A 656 -0.07 13.54 3.24
N GLN A 657 0.70 14.18 4.13
CA GLN A 657 1.89 14.93 3.74
C GLN A 657 3.16 14.11 3.97
N PHE A 658 4.21 14.39 3.20
CA PHE A 658 5.46 13.63 3.27
C PHE A 658 6.10 13.71 4.66
N THR A 659 6.61 12.56 5.09
CA THR A 659 7.51 12.43 6.24
C THR A 659 8.55 11.36 5.92
N GLY A 660 9.83 11.59 6.18
CA GLY A 660 10.86 10.63 5.79
C GLY A 660 12.24 10.99 6.32
N SER A 661 13.15 10.02 6.27
CA SER A 661 14.51 10.14 6.79
C SER A 661 15.55 9.74 5.77
N PHE A 662 16.62 10.52 5.66
CA PHE A 662 17.74 10.24 4.76
C PHE A 662 19.01 9.97 5.56
N LEU A 663 19.68 8.87 5.21
CA LEU A 663 20.98 8.48 5.71
C LEU A 663 21.98 8.45 4.56
N GLN A 664 23.05 9.21 4.71
CA GLN A 664 24.14 9.36 3.74
C GLN A 664 23.67 9.73 2.31
N PRO A 665 22.82 10.76 2.13
CA PRO A 665 22.50 11.27 0.80
C PRO A 665 23.77 11.83 0.13
N ASP A 666 23.83 11.80 -1.20
CA ASP A 666 24.91 12.41 -1.99
C ASP A 666 24.31 13.13 -3.21
N ILE A 667 23.91 14.38 -2.99
CA ILE A 667 23.22 15.21 -3.99
C ILE A 667 24.24 16.20 -4.54
N ARG A 668 24.52 16.12 -5.85
CA ARG A 668 25.60 16.87 -6.50
C ARG A 668 25.23 17.53 -7.82
N ARG A 669 25.90 18.62 -8.16
CA ARG A 669 25.75 19.37 -9.42
C ARG A 669 24.28 19.63 -9.73
N THR A 670 23.56 20.18 -8.77
CA THR A 670 22.14 20.57 -8.92
C THR A 670 21.94 22.07 -8.85
N GLY A 671 20.85 22.58 -9.42
CA GLY A 671 20.43 23.97 -9.18
C GLY A 671 19.99 24.14 -7.72
N ILE A 672 19.04 23.32 -7.30
CA ILE A 672 18.62 23.19 -5.89
C ILE A 672 18.87 21.76 -5.41
N GLY A 673 19.61 21.59 -4.31
CA GLY A 673 19.89 20.26 -3.74
C GLY A 673 18.63 19.59 -3.18
N LEU A 674 18.00 20.24 -2.19
CA LEU A 674 16.72 19.85 -1.59
C LEU A 674 15.74 21.01 -1.64
N LYS A 675 14.59 20.82 -2.29
CA LYS A 675 13.46 21.76 -2.30
C LYS A 675 12.29 21.14 -1.54
N VAL A 676 11.79 21.81 -0.51
CA VAL A 676 10.59 21.40 0.21
C VAL A 676 9.51 22.43 -0.05
N ASP A 677 8.50 22.06 -0.83
CA ASP A 677 7.34 22.91 -1.09
C ASP A 677 6.27 22.74 0.00
N VAL A 678 5.92 21.48 0.32
CA VAL A 678 4.96 21.11 1.38
C VAL A 678 5.41 19.79 2.01
N MET A 679 5.29 19.67 3.33
CA MET A 679 5.46 18.43 4.10
C MET A 679 4.65 18.50 5.39
N ASP A 680 4.59 17.42 6.17
CA ASP A 680 3.91 17.46 7.48
C ASP A 680 4.68 18.40 8.42
N ASP A 681 4.01 19.45 8.91
CA ASP A 681 4.65 20.50 9.70
C ASP A 681 4.97 20.08 11.13
N ARG A 682 4.36 19.00 11.63
CA ARG A 682 4.64 18.41 12.94
C ARG A 682 5.90 17.56 12.90
N TRP A 683 6.10 16.83 11.80
CA TRP A 683 7.17 15.85 11.64
C TRP A 683 8.43 16.41 10.98
N GLY A 684 8.30 17.25 9.96
CA GLY A 684 9.43 17.67 9.13
C GLY A 684 10.14 16.50 8.44
N MET A 685 11.45 16.62 8.24
CA MET A 685 12.31 15.56 7.70
C MET A 685 13.75 15.64 8.21
N THR A 686 14.52 14.55 8.10
CA THR A 686 15.93 14.50 8.55
C THR A 686 16.92 14.08 7.46
N LEU A 687 18.13 14.65 7.54
CA LEU A 687 19.32 14.24 6.81
C LEU A 687 20.44 13.92 7.81
N ALA A 688 21.03 12.72 7.71
CA ALA A 688 22.15 12.30 8.54
C ALA A 688 23.35 11.88 7.68
N GLY A 689 24.50 12.50 7.88
CA GLY A 689 25.71 12.24 7.10
C GLY A 689 25.57 12.68 5.64
N GLY A 690 26.55 12.32 4.81
CA GLY A 690 26.50 12.56 3.37
C GLY A 690 26.76 14.01 2.95
N HIS A 691 26.23 14.39 1.79
CA HIS A 691 26.50 15.66 1.12
C HIS A 691 25.28 16.17 0.35
N VAL A 692 25.02 17.48 0.46
CA VAL A 692 24.01 18.19 -0.34
C VAL A 692 24.63 19.48 -0.87
N GLU A 693 24.73 19.58 -2.19
CA GLU A 693 25.11 20.82 -2.86
C GLU A 693 24.00 21.36 -3.78
N GLY A 694 23.99 22.67 -3.99
CA GLY A 694 23.16 23.32 -5.00
C GLY A 694 23.69 24.70 -5.36
N GLU A 695 23.66 25.04 -6.65
CA GLU A 695 24.16 26.31 -7.18
C GLU A 695 23.32 27.50 -6.71
N ASP A 696 21.99 27.36 -6.73
CA ASP A 696 21.06 28.37 -6.20
C ASP A 696 20.88 28.19 -4.70
N HIS A 697 20.53 26.96 -4.27
CA HIS A 697 20.32 26.61 -2.86
C HIS A 697 20.73 25.16 -2.61
N ALA A 698 21.48 24.91 -1.53
CA ALA A 698 21.65 23.55 -1.05
C ALA A 698 20.32 23.03 -0.47
N ILE A 699 19.62 23.85 0.33
CA ILE A 699 18.31 23.53 0.88
C ILE A 699 17.40 24.76 0.79
N LEU A 700 16.27 24.62 0.12
CA LEU A 700 15.18 25.60 0.07
C LEU A 700 13.93 24.98 0.72
N ASN A 701 13.63 25.35 1.96
CA ASN A 701 12.44 24.90 2.66
C ASN A 701 11.37 26.00 2.70
N ASN A 702 10.34 25.86 1.87
CA ASN A 702 9.19 26.78 1.81
C ASN A 702 8.04 26.37 2.75
N SER A 703 8.15 25.21 3.40
CA SER A 703 7.11 24.68 4.27
C SER A 703 7.21 25.20 5.71
N ARG A 704 6.20 24.88 6.52
CA ARG A 704 6.20 25.18 7.97
C ARG A 704 6.90 24.11 8.82
N GLY A 705 7.18 22.94 8.25
CA GLY A 705 7.95 21.91 8.95
C GLY A 705 9.45 22.19 8.88
N TYR A 706 10.24 21.50 9.70
CA TYR A 706 11.69 21.66 9.76
C TYR A 706 12.44 20.65 8.88
N VAL A 707 13.62 21.05 8.39
CA VAL A 707 14.64 20.11 7.90
C VAL A 707 15.74 20.01 8.95
N LYS A 708 15.94 18.82 9.52
CA LYS A 708 17.02 18.54 10.48
C LYS A 708 18.24 17.95 9.79
N THR A 709 19.42 18.44 10.12
CA THR A 709 20.68 17.92 9.58
C THR A 709 21.67 17.59 10.70
N THR A 710 22.33 16.43 10.60
CA THR A 710 23.42 16.01 11.50
C THR A 710 24.57 15.44 10.67
N GLY A 711 25.78 15.99 10.79
CA GLY A 711 26.96 15.49 10.06
C GLY A 711 26.87 15.51 8.52
N THR A 712 25.87 16.15 7.93
CA THR A 712 25.71 16.31 6.48
C THR A 712 26.52 17.50 5.99
N ALA A 713 27.41 17.29 5.02
CA ALA A 713 28.11 18.38 4.35
C ALA A 713 27.14 19.18 3.47
N ILE A 714 27.13 20.50 3.62
CA ILE A 714 26.21 21.40 2.90
C ILE A 714 27.03 22.43 2.12
N GLN A 715 26.77 22.54 0.83
CA GLN A 715 27.43 23.52 -0.05
C GLN A 715 26.39 24.27 -0.90
N GLY A 716 26.11 25.52 -0.54
CA GLY A 716 25.11 26.37 -1.20
C GLY A 716 24.26 27.14 -0.19
N ALA A 717 23.36 28.00 -0.67
CA ALA A 717 22.48 28.79 0.18
C ALA A 717 21.45 27.92 0.92
N LEU A 718 21.00 28.41 2.08
CA LEU A 718 19.95 27.81 2.91
C LEU A 718 18.81 28.80 3.14
N SER A 719 17.57 28.34 3.04
CA SER A 719 16.37 29.15 3.31
C SER A 719 15.28 28.31 3.98
N GLY A 720 14.52 28.91 4.91
CA GLY A 720 13.46 28.26 5.68
C GLY A 720 13.87 27.74 7.05
N ILE A 721 13.03 26.88 7.65
CA ILE A 721 13.29 26.29 8.97
C ILE A 721 14.25 25.11 8.83
N ILE A 722 15.50 25.31 9.25
CA ILE A 722 16.56 24.32 9.17
C ILE A 722 17.26 24.21 10.53
N HIS A 723 17.23 23.02 11.11
CA HIS A 723 17.90 22.72 12.38
C HIS A 723 19.19 21.96 12.12
N ARG A 724 20.32 22.63 12.38
CA ARG A 724 21.64 21.97 12.37
C ARG A 724 21.90 21.41 13.76
N MET A 725 21.80 20.10 13.89
CA MET A 725 22.07 19.40 15.13
C MET A 725 23.58 19.24 15.33
N SER A 726 24.01 19.16 16.59
CA SER A 726 25.41 18.94 16.93
C SER A 726 25.88 17.50 16.68
N GLY A 727 27.19 17.29 16.55
CA GLY A 727 27.80 15.96 16.42
C GLY A 727 28.05 15.47 14.99
N THR A 728 28.63 14.28 14.90
CA THR A 728 28.90 13.57 13.64
C THR A 728 27.94 12.40 13.51
N ALA A 729 27.27 12.26 12.37
CA ALA A 729 26.44 11.09 12.10
C ALA A 729 27.31 9.84 11.88
N PRO A 730 27.05 8.72 12.58
CA PRO A 730 27.67 7.43 12.29
C PRO A 730 27.41 6.98 10.84
N THR A 731 28.36 6.22 10.28
CA THR A 731 28.28 5.73 8.90
C THR A 731 27.80 4.28 8.90
N TYR A 732 26.62 4.04 8.35
CA TYR A 732 26.19 2.69 8.03
C TYR A 732 26.91 2.18 6.77
N ILE A 733 27.47 0.97 6.85
CA ILE A 733 28.11 0.29 5.72
C ILE A 733 27.33 -0.99 5.45
N GLN A 734 26.65 -1.02 4.31
CA GLN A 734 25.92 -2.20 3.88
C GLN A 734 26.89 -3.37 3.65
N GLN A 735 26.54 -4.54 4.17
CA GLN A 735 27.34 -5.76 4.07
C GLN A 735 26.64 -6.82 3.19
N PRO A 736 27.37 -7.76 2.58
CA PRO A 736 26.77 -8.84 1.80
C PRO A 736 25.85 -9.74 2.64
N LEU A 737 24.84 -10.33 2.00
CA LEU A 737 23.97 -11.31 2.63
C LEU A 737 24.60 -12.72 2.70
N PRO A 738 24.33 -13.47 3.78
CA PRO A 738 24.74 -14.88 3.87
C PRO A 738 23.92 -15.78 2.93
N GLY A 739 24.45 -16.97 2.69
CA GLY A 739 23.86 -17.99 1.83
C GLY A 739 24.56 -19.34 2.02
N PRO A 740 23.99 -20.44 1.50
CA PRO A 740 24.64 -21.73 1.58
C PRO A 740 25.91 -21.72 0.72
N ALA A 741 27.02 -22.23 1.26
CA ALA A 741 28.29 -22.26 0.52
C ALA A 741 28.21 -23.12 -0.74
N ARG A 742 27.39 -24.19 -0.70
CA ARG A 742 27.20 -25.12 -1.81
C ARG A 742 26.07 -24.66 -2.73
N LYS A 743 26.38 -24.40 -4.00
CA LYS A 743 25.41 -24.07 -5.05
C LYS A 743 24.72 -25.33 -5.59
N ARG A 744 23.82 -25.94 -4.80
CA ARG A 744 23.02 -27.10 -5.21
C ARG A 744 21.57 -26.94 -4.76
N LEU A 745 20.65 -27.30 -5.64
CA LEU A 745 19.21 -27.26 -5.38
C LEU A 745 18.66 -28.66 -5.06
N TYR A 746 17.79 -28.73 -4.07
CA TYR A 746 16.96 -29.88 -3.76
C TYR A 746 15.50 -29.39 -3.73
N VAL A 747 14.69 -29.79 -4.70
CA VAL A 747 13.26 -29.46 -4.69
C VAL A 747 12.52 -30.47 -3.83
N ALA A 748 11.77 -30.02 -2.83
CA ALA A 748 11.03 -30.91 -1.95
C ALA A 748 9.70 -31.34 -2.59
N GLY A 749 9.52 -32.64 -2.81
CA GLY A 749 8.24 -33.23 -3.20
C GLY A 749 7.32 -33.44 -2.00
N ALA A 750 7.04 -32.37 -1.24
CA ALA A 750 6.19 -32.43 -0.05
C ALA A 750 4.71 -32.11 -0.40
N PRO A 751 3.72 -32.68 0.30
CA PRO A 751 2.31 -32.35 0.09
C PRO A 751 2.03 -30.85 0.29
N HIS A 752 1.40 -30.20 -0.70
CA HIS A 752 1.00 -28.78 -0.65
C HIS A 752 -0.16 -28.50 -1.61
N GLY A 753 -0.83 -27.37 -1.40
CA GLY A 753 -1.92 -26.88 -2.26
C GLY A 753 -1.74 -25.40 -2.62
N VAL A 754 -2.24 -24.98 -3.77
CA VAL A 754 -2.19 -23.58 -4.23
C VAL A 754 -3.51 -22.89 -3.92
N GLY A 755 -3.49 -22.01 -2.91
CA GLY A 755 -4.70 -21.34 -2.39
C GLY A 755 -5.56 -22.21 -1.46
N TYR A 756 -5.08 -23.41 -1.08
CA TYR A 756 -5.76 -24.30 -0.14
C TYR A 756 -4.74 -25.11 0.66
N LEU A 757 -5.11 -25.53 1.87
CA LEU A 757 -4.26 -26.34 2.74
C LEU A 757 -4.67 -27.82 2.64
N PRO A 758 -3.82 -28.73 2.10
CA PRO A 758 -4.12 -30.15 2.09
C PRO A 758 -4.18 -30.74 3.52
N ALA A 759 -4.96 -31.81 3.69
CA ALA A 759 -4.99 -32.55 4.95
C ALA A 759 -3.68 -33.30 5.24
N ALA A 760 -2.94 -33.69 4.19
CA ALA A 760 -1.69 -34.41 4.33
C ALA A 760 -0.59 -33.53 4.97
N ASP A 761 0.11 -34.10 5.96
CA ASP A 761 1.19 -33.42 6.67
C ASP A 761 2.49 -33.44 5.85
N ALA A 762 3.15 -32.28 5.76
CA ALA A 762 4.37 -32.09 4.97
C ALA A 762 5.65 -32.22 5.78
N THR A 763 5.59 -32.20 7.12
CA THR A 763 6.78 -32.10 7.98
C THR A 763 7.84 -33.15 7.64
N ALA A 764 7.48 -34.44 7.63
CA ALA A 764 8.45 -35.52 7.40
C ALA A 764 9.07 -35.47 6.00
N ALA A 765 8.29 -35.08 4.98
CA ALA A 765 8.77 -34.97 3.61
C ALA A 765 9.77 -33.81 3.45
N VAL A 766 9.49 -32.66 4.08
CA VAL A 766 10.41 -31.51 4.10
C VAL A 766 11.68 -31.86 4.88
N GLN A 767 11.56 -32.41 6.09
CA GLN A 767 12.70 -32.76 6.93
C GLN A 767 13.64 -33.76 6.24
N LYS A 768 13.09 -34.76 5.55
CA LYS A 768 13.89 -35.75 4.80
C LYS A 768 14.81 -35.09 3.77
N VAL A 769 14.36 -34.03 3.10
CA VAL A 769 15.14 -33.32 2.09
C VAL A 769 16.17 -32.39 2.75
N LEU A 770 15.80 -31.72 3.86
CA LEU A 770 16.75 -30.96 4.69
C LEU A 770 17.89 -31.84 5.18
N ASP A 771 17.59 -33.01 5.75
CA ASP A 771 18.60 -33.96 6.23
C ASP A 771 19.49 -34.47 5.10
N LYS A 772 18.91 -34.71 3.92
CA LYS A 772 19.68 -35.11 2.73
C LYS A 772 20.65 -34.01 2.33
N ALA A 773 20.19 -32.76 2.22
CA ALA A 773 21.05 -31.63 1.90
C ALA A 773 22.17 -31.47 2.94
N GLY A 774 21.87 -31.63 4.23
CA GLY A 774 22.83 -31.59 5.32
C GLY A 774 23.90 -32.69 5.20
N ARG A 775 23.48 -33.96 5.03
CA ARG A 775 24.42 -35.10 4.83
C ARG A 775 25.31 -34.93 3.60
N GLU A 776 24.80 -34.26 2.57
CA GLU A 776 25.55 -34.00 1.35
C GLU A 776 26.39 -32.70 1.44
N GLY A 777 26.45 -32.03 2.60
CA GLY A 777 27.34 -30.89 2.85
C GLY A 777 26.75 -29.51 2.53
N GLY A 778 25.42 -29.40 2.47
CA GLY A 778 24.70 -28.13 2.30
C GLY A 778 24.00 -27.97 0.95
N GLY A 779 23.37 -26.81 0.78
CA GLY A 779 22.62 -26.42 -0.42
C GLY A 779 21.29 -25.74 -0.11
N ILE A 780 20.50 -25.51 -1.16
CA ILE A 780 19.18 -24.91 -1.08
C ILE A 780 18.14 -26.02 -1.13
N VAL A 781 17.35 -26.18 -0.08
CA VAL A 781 16.11 -26.97 -0.09
C VAL A 781 14.96 -26.04 -0.42
N TYR A 782 14.38 -26.25 -1.60
CA TYR A 782 13.38 -25.36 -2.16
C TYR A 782 11.98 -25.95 -2.05
N LEU A 783 11.06 -25.15 -1.52
CA LEU A 783 9.63 -25.39 -1.50
C LEU A 783 8.97 -24.52 -2.58
N PRO A 784 8.35 -25.12 -3.61
CA PRO A 784 7.53 -24.38 -4.56
C PRO A 784 6.40 -23.60 -3.86
N ALA A 785 5.80 -22.65 -4.58
CA ALA A 785 4.64 -21.91 -4.08
C ALA A 785 3.50 -22.86 -3.70
N GLY A 786 2.84 -22.57 -2.58
CA GLY A 786 1.79 -23.40 -1.99
C GLY A 786 1.76 -23.34 -0.46
N TRP A 787 0.68 -23.86 0.10
CA TRP A 787 0.45 -23.96 1.54
C TRP A 787 0.78 -25.37 2.02
N TYR A 788 1.68 -25.45 3.00
CA TYR A 788 2.21 -26.69 3.55
C TYR A 788 1.70 -26.84 4.99
N ARG A 789 1.05 -27.97 5.28
CA ARG A 789 0.72 -28.34 6.65
C ARG A 789 1.98 -28.80 7.36
N ILE A 790 2.36 -28.13 8.44
CA ILE A 790 3.51 -28.48 9.28
C ILE A 790 2.99 -28.80 10.69
N SER A 791 2.83 -30.09 10.96
CA SER A 791 2.24 -30.58 12.22
C SER A 791 3.25 -30.70 13.36
N THR A 792 4.54 -30.79 13.03
CA THR A 792 5.66 -30.76 13.97
C THR A 792 6.85 -29.98 13.38
N HIS A 793 7.83 -29.66 14.22
CA HIS A 793 8.96 -28.80 13.92
C HIS A 793 9.94 -29.33 12.85
N LEU A 794 10.69 -28.40 12.27
CA LEU A 794 11.74 -28.63 11.27
C LEU A 794 13.11 -28.21 11.82
N SER A 795 14.14 -28.96 11.46
CA SER A 795 15.54 -28.63 11.72
C SER A 795 16.28 -28.42 10.40
N VAL A 796 16.81 -27.21 10.19
CA VAL A 796 17.62 -26.85 9.03
C VAL A 796 19.09 -27.04 9.37
N PRO A 797 19.81 -27.99 8.74
CA PRO A 797 21.22 -28.26 9.10
C PRO A 797 22.18 -27.13 8.72
N ALA A 798 23.41 -27.20 9.23
CA ALA A 798 24.51 -26.33 8.82
C ALA A 798 24.68 -26.28 7.28
N ASN A 799 24.94 -25.09 6.74
CA ASN A 799 25.09 -24.80 5.30
C ASN A 799 23.87 -25.17 4.43
N VAL A 800 22.71 -25.44 5.05
CA VAL A 800 21.45 -25.67 4.34
C VAL A 800 20.56 -24.44 4.47
N GLU A 801 19.90 -24.07 3.38
CA GLU A 801 18.86 -23.06 3.37
C GLU A 801 17.52 -23.70 3.07
N LEU A 802 16.51 -23.46 3.90
CA LEU A 802 15.12 -23.69 3.55
C LEU A 802 14.59 -22.46 2.83
N ARG A 803 14.26 -22.60 1.55
CA ARG A 803 13.86 -21.50 0.67
C ARG A 803 12.46 -21.71 0.12
N GLY A 804 11.61 -20.69 0.21
CA GLY A 804 10.33 -20.62 -0.50
C GLY A 804 10.42 -19.86 -1.82
N ALA A 805 9.28 -19.73 -2.49
CA ALA A 805 9.18 -19.24 -3.86
C ALA A 805 9.38 -17.72 -4.03
N SER A 806 9.36 -16.93 -2.95
CA SER A 806 9.50 -15.48 -3.05
C SER A 806 10.96 -15.04 -3.12
N ALA A 807 11.35 -14.37 -4.20
CA ALA A 807 12.66 -13.72 -4.32
C ALA A 807 12.71 -12.33 -3.66
N VAL A 808 11.55 -11.76 -3.33
CA VAL A 808 11.37 -10.42 -2.76
C VAL A 808 10.70 -10.50 -1.39
N PRO A 809 10.74 -9.42 -0.57
CA PRO A 809 9.91 -9.33 0.64
C PRO A 809 8.44 -9.62 0.30
N ASN A 810 7.77 -10.41 1.13
CA ASN A 810 6.41 -10.85 0.84
C ASN A 810 5.48 -10.81 2.06
N ARG A 811 4.23 -10.47 1.78
CA ARG A 811 3.15 -10.37 2.76
C ARG A 811 1.81 -10.70 2.11
N ASP A 812 0.86 -11.09 2.94
CA ASP A 812 -0.51 -11.36 2.48
C ASP A 812 -1.16 -10.07 2.00
N GLN A 813 -1.96 -10.18 0.94
CA GLN A 813 -2.72 -9.09 0.31
C GLN A 813 -4.18 -9.24 0.74
N GLY A 814 -4.97 -8.16 0.74
CA GLY A 814 -6.38 -8.18 1.16
C GLY A 814 -7.25 -9.19 0.39
N GLY A 815 -7.27 -10.44 0.86
CA GLY A 815 -7.95 -11.58 0.22
C GLY A 815 -7.06 -12.58 -0.55
N ALA A 816 -5.74 -12.34 -0.70
CA ALA A 816 -4.83 -13.22 -1.47
C ALA A 816 -3.53 -13.58 -0.72
N SER A 817 -3.17 -14.87 -0.76
CA SER A 817 -2.04 -15.46 -0.02
C SER A 817 -1.23 -16.44 -0.88
N GLY A 818 -0.45 -15.95 -1.84
CA GLY A 818 0.41 -16.76 -2.72
C GLY A 818 1.74 -17.21 -2.10
N GLY A 819 2.77 -17.46 -2.91
CA GLY A 819 4.10 -17.89 -2.46
C GLY A 819 4.10 -19.16 -1.60
N THR A 820 5.18 -19.36 -0.84
CA THR A 820 5.32 -20.52 0.07
C THR A 820 4.88 -20.14 1.48
N VAL A 821 3.92 -20.89 2.04
CA VAL A 821 3.41 -20.67 3.40
C VAL A 821 3.46 -21.97 4.21
N LEU A 822 4.11 -21.91 5.37
CA LEU A 822 4.10 -22.97 6.38
C LEU A 822 2.94 -22.72 7.35
N HIS A 823 1.90 -23.55 7.28
CA HIS A 823 0.79 -23.54 8.24
C HIS A 823 1.19 -24.41 9.44
N ALA A 824 1.47 -23.76 10.57
CA ALA A 824 2.02 -24.37 11.77
C ALA A 824 0.92 -24.82 12.75
N PHE A 825 0.98 -26.08 13.18
CA PHE A 825 0.01 -26.68 14.11
C PHE A 825 0.63 -27.17 15.43
N GLU A 826 1.92 -26.92 15.67
CA GLU A 826 2.60 -27.25 16.94
C GLU A 826 2.65 -26.03 17.89
N GLY A 827 2.69 -26.28 19.20
CA GLY A 827 3.09 -25.28 20.20
C GLY A 827 1.98 -24.41 20.78
N ARG A 828 0.73 -24.56 20.32
CA ARG A 828 -0.41 -23.77 20.79
C ARG A 828 -0.58 -23.83 22.30
N GLY A 829 -0.65 -22.68 22.96
CA GLY A 829 -0.95 -22.56 24.39
C GLY A 829 0.13 -23.11 25.30
N THR A 830 1.38 -23.16 24.83
CA THR A 830 2.51 -23.59 25.66
C THR A 830 2.68 -22.68 26.88
N THR A 831 3.04 -23.25 28.03
CA THR A 831 3.31 -22.49 29.26
C THR A 831 4.74 -21.94 29.32
N THR A 832 5.61 -22.32 28.37
CA THR A 832 7.01 -21.89 28.30
C THR A 832 7.37 -21.44 26.88
N PRO A 833 6.70 -20.41 26.33
CA PRO A 833 6.87 -19.97 24.93
C PRO A 833 8.32 -19.59 24.59
N ASP A 834 9.09 -19.10 25.56
CA ASP A 834 10.44 -18.61 25.27
C ASP A 834 11.48 -19.75 25.14
N THR A 835 11.22 -20.90 25.75
CA THR A 835 12.17 -22.03 25.80
C THR A 835 11.69 -23.29 25.08
N ALA A 836 10.38 -23.42 24.84
CA ALA A 836 9.81 -24.53 24.09
C ALA A 836 10.40 -24.62 22.67
N THR A 837 10.33 -25.81 22.06
CA THR A 837 10.87 -26.05 20.71
C THR A 837 10.24 -25.10 19.70
N ALA A 838 11.09 -24.39 18.95
CA ALA A 838 10.65 -23.52 17.86
C ALA A 838 10.17 -24.33 16.66
N LEU A 839 9.24 -23.77 15.87
CA LEU A 839 8.74 -24.43 14.65
C LEU A 839 9.88 -24.75 13.67
N VAL A 840 10.80 -23.82 13.47
CA VAL A 840 12.01 -24.02 12.64
C VAL A 840 13.25 -23.74 13.46
N THR A 841 14.16 -24.72 13.55
CA THR A 841 15.49 -24.52 14.18
C THR A 841 16.58 -24.46 13.11
N LEU A 842 17.28 -23.33 13.01
CA LEU A 842 18.47 -23.16 12.17
C LEU A 842 19.68 -23.78 12.87
N ASN A 843 19.87 -25.08 12.67
CA ASN A 843 20.72 -25.96 13.46
C ASN A 843 22.11 -26.12 12.83
N GLY A 844 22.90 -25.04 12.90
CA GLY A 844 24.32 -25.03 12.56
C GLY A 844 24.76 -23.78 11.82
N GLN A 845 26.05 -23.71 11.52
CA GLN A 845 26.63 -22.56 10.84
C GLN A 845 25.99 -22.35 9.45
N LYS A 846 25.64 -21.10 9.10
CA LYS A 846 25.02 -20.74 7.82
C LYS A 846 23.73 -21.52 7.48
N ALA A 847 23.03 -22.01 8.51
CA ALA A 847 21.66 -22.50 8.34
C ALA A 847 20.73 -21.30 8.10
N GLY A 848 19.86 -21.39 7.09
CA GLY A 848 19.08 -20.25 6.61
C GLY A 848 17.61 -20.51 6.33
N LEU A 849 16.80 -19.47 6.44
CA LEU A 849 15.41 -19.40 6.00
C LEU A 849 15.22 -18.24 5.02
N ARG A 850 14.57 -18.46 3.87
CA ARG A 850 14.37 -17.40 2.87
C ARG A 850 13.04 -17.50 2.12
N GLY A 851 12.39 -16.35 1.86
CA GLY A 851 11.36 -16.24 0.83
C GLY A 851 10.05 -17.00 1.12
N LEU A 852 9.73 -17.21 2.40
CA LEU A 852 8.54 -17.95 2.83
C LEU A 852 7.88 -17.32 4.05
N ARG A 853 6.66 -17.76 4.34
CA ARG A 853 5.86 -17.27 5.47
C ARG A 853 5.51 -18.36 6.45
N VAL A 854 5.28 -17.98 7.71
CA VAL A 854 4.81 -18.87 8.77
C VAL A 854 3.50 -18.31 9.31
N PHE A 855 2.43 -19.10 9.21
CA PHE A 855 1.10 -18.74 9.69
C PHE A 855 0.61 -19.80 10.67
N TYR A 856 -0.04 -19.37 11.75
CA TYR A 856 -0.62 -20.24 12.78
C TYR A 856 -2.15 -20.24 12.65
N PRO A 857 -2.78 -21.22 11.99
CA PRO A 857 -4.22 -21.18 11.71
C PRO A 857 -5.10 -21.13 12.97
N ASP A 858 -4.63 -21.77 14.06
CA ASP A 858 -5.34 -21.82 15.33
C ASP A 858 -5.06 -20.62 16.25
N GLN A 859 -4.22 -19.66 15.80
CA GLN A 859 -4.01 -18.36 16.42
C GLN A 859 -4.94 -17.33 15.77
N ASN A 860 -6.23 -17.44 16.09
CA ASN A 860 -7.29 -16.62 15.50
C ASN A 860 -7.85 -15.65 16.56
N PRO A 861 -7.60 -14.34 16.48
CA PRO A 861 -8.13 -13.37 17.45
C PRO A 861 -9.65 -13.25 17.45
N GLY A 862 -10.34 -13.68 16.38
CA GLY A 862 -11.80 -13.70 16.27
C GLY A 862 -12.48 -14.84 17.03
N LYS A 863 -11.73 -15.85 17.50
CA LYS A 863 -12.28 -16.93 18.33
C LYS A 863 -12.48 -16.47 19.79
N PRO A 864 -13.41 -17.10 20.56
CA PRO A 864 -13.66 -16.75 21.96
C PRO A 864 -12.41 -16.77 22.86
N GLU A 865 -11.49 -17.72 22.63
CA GLU A 865 -10.23 -17.81 23.38
C GLU A 865 -9.18 -16.77 22.96
N GLY A 866 -9.37 -16.10 21.81
CA GLY A 866 -8.47 -15.08 21.29
C GLY A 866 -7.07 -15.60 20.94
N VAL A 867 -6.06 -14.82 21.30
CA VAL A 867 -4.64 -15.09 21.03
C VAL A 867 -4.02 -15.80 22.24
N VAL A 868 -3.27 -16.87 22.00
CA VAL A 868 -2.61 -17.68 23.04
C VAL A 868 -1.09 -17.74 22.84
N PRO A 869 -0.29 -18.09 23.86
CA PRO A 869 1.16 -18.22 23.69
C PRO A 869 1.56 -19.33 22.69
N TYR A 870 2.59 -19.06 21.90
CA TYR A 870 3.28 -20.03 21.03
C TYR A 870 4.80 -19.90 21.19
N PRO A 871 5.57 -20.99 20.95
CA PRO A 871 7.01 -20.90 20.85
C PRO A 871 7.46 -19.94 19.74
N TYR A 872 8.77 -19.64 19.72
CA TYR A 872 9.36 -18.93 18.59
C TYR A 872 9.09 -19.64 17.27
N ALA A 873 8.73 -18.88 16.23
CA ALA A 873 8.60 -19.40 14.88
C ALA A 873 9.94 -19.90 14.34
N VAL A 874 11.04 -19.18 14.62
CA VAL A 874 12.38 -19.59 14.21
C VAL A 874 13.37 -19.40 15.35
N ARG A 875 14.24 -20.39 15.57
CA ARG A 875 15.35 -20.32 16.53
C ARG A 875 16.69 -20.53 15.82
N GLY A 876 17.62 -19.61 16.05
CA GLY A 876 19.00 -19.72 15.60
C GLY A 876 19.84 -20.56 16.56
N LYS A 877 20.37 -21.71 16.09
CA LYS A 877 21.26 -22.60 16.84
C LYS A 877 22.55 -22.86 16.04
N GLY A 878 23.35 -21.82 15.83
CA GLY A 878 24.58 -21.87 15.04
C GLY A 878 25.19 -20.48 14.89
N SER A 879 26.16 -20.29 14.01
CA SER A 879 26.71 -18.96 13.67
C SER A 879 26.38 -18.58 12.23
N GLN A 880 26.33 -17.29 11.93
CA GLN A 880 25.95 -16.77 10.61
C GLN A 880 24.62 -17.34 10.11
N THR A 881 23.70 -17.66 11.04
CA THR A 881 22.35 -18.07 10.67
C THR A 881 21.59 -16.89 10.10
N TYR A 882 20.60 -17.12 9.25
CA TYR A 882 19.91 -16.01 8.60
C TYR A 882 18.45 -16.27 8.27
N VAL A 883 17.67 -15.19 8.28
CA VAL A 883 16.24 -15.16 7.97
C VAL A 883 15.99 -13.97 7.05
N ILE A 884 15.62 -14.22 5.78
CA ILE A 884 15.58 -13.19 4.73
C ILE A 884 14.25 -13.25 3.95
N ASN A 885 13.57 -12.12 3.76
CA ASN A 885 12.30 -12.02 3.03
C ASN A 885 11.25 -13.00 3.57
N THR A 886 10.93 -12.88 4.87
CA THR A 886 9.96 -13.76 5.53
C THR A 886 8.84 -12.97 6.17
N GLY A 887 7.62 -13.53 6.14
CA GLY A 887 6.44 -12.91 6.72
C GLY A 887 5.77 -13.78 7.79
N PHE A 888 5.55 -13.24 8.99
CA PHE A 888 4.89 -13.92 10.12
C PHE A 888 3.64 -13.13 10.54
N PRO A 889 2.49 -13.35 9.86
CA PRO A 889 1.30 -12.53 10.06
C PRO A 889 0.66 -12.62 11.46
N ASN A 890 0.90 -13.66 12.25
CA ASN A 890 0.27 -13.84 13.56
C ASN A 890 1.13 -14.64 14.57
N ALA A 891 2.44 -14.42 14.59
CA ALA A 891 3.31 -15.13 15.53
C ALA A 891 3.16 -14.59 16.96
N TRP A 892 3.25 -15.45 17.97
CA TRP A 892 3.44 -15.00 19.36
C TRP A 892 4.89 -14.49 19.53
N ASN A 893 5.83 -15.43 19.36
CA ASN A 893 7.27 -15.19 19.33
C ASN A 893 7.80 -15.43 17.91
N GLY A 894 8.55 -14.47 17.37
CA GLY A 894 9.08 -14.47 16.00
C GLY A 894 10.42 -15.20 15.90
N LEU A 895 11.52 -14.50 16.21
CA LEU A 895 12.89 -14.98 16.05
C LEU A 895 13.66 -15.00 17.37
N ASP A 896 14.32 -16.13 17.66
CA ASP A 896 15.19 -16.30 18.83
C ASP A 896 16.66 -16.50 18.44
N PHE A 897 17.49 -15.54 18.84
CA PHE A 897 18.96 -15.57 18.83
C PHE A 897 19.54 -15.35 20.24
N THR A 898 18.73 -15.61 21.28
CA THR A 898 19.08 -15.51 22.69
C THR A 898 19.43 -16.86 23.30
N THR A 899 18.67 -17.91 22.99
CA THR A 899 18.86 -19.24 23.60
C THR A 899 20.24 -19.84 23.32
N TYR A 900 20.79 -19.59 22.14
CA TYR A 900 22.13 -20.03 21.74
C TYR A 900 22.92 -18.86 21.17
N ARG A 901 24.22 -18.81 21.49
CA ARG A 901 25.14 -17.86 20.86
C ARG A 901 25.10 -17.99 19.34
N ASN A 902 24.93 -16.87 18.64
CA ASN A 902 24.69 -16.81 17.20
C ASN A 902 25.48 -15.71 16.50
N ASP A 903 26.81 -15.76 16.55
CA ASP A 903 27.66 -14.71 15.99
C ASP A 903 27.42 -14.50 14.49
N GLY A 904 27.31 -13.24 14.06
CA GLY A 904 27.15 -12.86 12.66
C GLY A 904 25.79 -13.20 12.04
N PHE A 905 24.74 -13.41 12.85
CA PHE A 905 23.39 -13.66 12.33
C PHE A 905 22.88 -12.49 11.47
N VAL A 906 21.99 -12.77 10.52
CA VAL A 906 21.35 -11.74 9.69
C VAL A 906 19.84 -11.95 9.63
N VAL A 907 19.08 -10.97 10.09
CA VAL A 907 17.64 -10.85 9.82
C VAL A 907 17.46 -9.75 8.79
N ARG A 908 16.76 -10.03 7.68
CA ARG A 908 16.47 -9.01 6.69
C ARG A 908 15.07 -9.14 6.12
N LYS A 909 14.34 -8.02 6.04
CA LYS A 909 12.99 -7.97 5.42
C LYS A 909 12.03 -8.97 6.09
N LEU A 910 12.03 -8.95 7.41
CA LEU A 910 11.03 -9.62 8.24
C LEU A 910 9.79 -8.71 8.31
N ALA A 911 8.62 -9.26 7.96
CA ALA A 911 7.35 -8.55 8.11
C ALA A 911 6.37 -9.36 8.97
N GLY A 912 5.44 -8.70 9.67
CA GLY A 912 4.41 -9.45 10.40
C GLY A 912 3.71 -8.72 11.54
N ALA A 913 2.99 -9.49 12.34
CA ALA A 913 2.50 -9.09 13.65
C ALA A 913 3.02 -10.08 14.69
N PHE A 914 3.47 -9.54 15.82
CA PHE A 914 4.10 -10.28 16.90
C PHE A 914 3.43 -9.90 18.20
N PHE A 915 2.93 -10.89 18.94
CA PHE A 915 2.16 -10.61 20.16
C PHE A 915 3.05 -10.40 21.39
N ASP A 916 4.29 -10.87 21.38
CA ASP A 916 5.20 -10.74 22.53
C ASP A 916 6.64 -10.39 22.12
N HIS A 917 7.37 -11.31 21.48
CA HIS A 917 8.74 -11.03 21.01
C HIS A 917 8.82 -11.13 19.49
N ALA A 918 9.15 -10.04 18.77
CA ALA A 918 9.43 -10.15 17.35
C ALA A 918 10.84 -10.71 17.09
N ILE A 919 11.88 -10.10 17.69
CA ILE A 919 13.27 -10.56 17.59
C ILE A 919 13.95 -10.46 18.96
N SER A 920 14.50 -11.58 19.45
CA SER A 920 15.29 -11.63 20.68
C SER A 920 16.74 -11.97 20.36
N VAL A 921 17.68 -11.21 20.91
CA VAL A 921 19.13 -11.34 20.67
C VAL A 921 19.87 -11.47 21.99
N GLY A 922 20.63 -12.55 22.17
CA GLY A 922 21.45 -12.76 23.36
C GLY A 922 22.92 -12.41 23.14
N ARG A 923 23.80 -13.10 23.88
CA ARG A 923 25.26 -12.93 23.87
C ARG A 923 25.90 -13.40 22.57
N SER A 924 25.75 -12.60 21.52
CA SER A 924 26.23 -12.82 20.15
C SER A 924 26.96 -11.59 19.63
N THR A 925 27.95 -11.79 18.76
CA THR A 925 28.76 -10.70 18.19
C THR A 925 28.45 -10.45 16.71
N GLY A 926 28.33 -9.18 16.30
CA GLY A 926 28.30 -8.78 14.89
C GLY A 926 27.01 -9.14 14.14
N GLY A 927 25.88 -9.27 14.85
CA GLY A 927 24.57 -9.54 14.25
C GLY A 927 24.03 -8.34 13.49
N ARG A 928 23.14 -8.57 12.51
CA ARG A 928 22.47 -7.51 11.74
C ARG A 928 20.97 -7.74 11.63
N ILE A 929 20.19 -6.68 11.80
CA ILE A 929 18.72 -6.67 11.66
C ILE A 929 18.35 -5.53 10.70
N GLU A 930 17.83 -5.86 9.53
CA GLU A 930 17.69 -4.93 8.40
C GLU A 930 16.28 -4.94 7.79
N GLY A 931 15.58 -3.81 7.70
CA GLY A 931 14.32 -3.68 6.97
C GLY A 931 13.14 -4.43 7.62
N VAL A 932 12.98 -4.33 8.94
CA VAL A 932 11.87 -4.98 9.67
C VAL A 932 10.63 -4.08 9.64
N LEU A 933 9.50 -4.62 9.19
CA LEU A 933 8.20 -3.94 9.17
C LEU A 933 7.18 -4.71 10.01
N SER A 934 6.72 -4.12 11.11
CA SER A 934 5.76 -4.78 11.99
C SER A 934 4.48 -3.98 12.16
N ASN A 935 3.33 -4.61 11.86
CA ASN A 935 2.02 -3.98 11.95
C ASN A 935 0.92 -5.03 12.20
N GLY A 936 0.00 -4.73 13.13
CA GLY A 936 -1.12 -5.61 13.49
C GLY A 936 -2.07 -5.94 12.33
N ASN A 937 -2.14 -5.10 11.29
CA ASN A 937 -2.94 -5.36 10.08
C ASN A 937 -2.47 -6.60 9.32
N ALA A 938 -1.30 -7.16 9.65
CA ALA A 938 -0.83 -8.43 9.10
C ALA A 938 -1.76 -9.59 9.46
N VAL A 939 -2.47 -9.48 10.58
CA VAL A 939 -3.39 -10.51 11.06
C VAL A 939 -4.70 -10.49 10.26
N THR A 940 -5.16 -9.33 9.79
CA THR A 940 -6.48 -9.16 9.18
C THR A 940 -6.44 -9.19 7.65
N ARG A 941 -5.33 -8.78 7.04
CA ARG A 941 -5.18 -8.71 5.57
C ARG A 941 -4.67 -10.02 4.96
N ILE A 942 -5.14 -11.16 5.49
CA ILE A 942 -4.80 -12.49 5.03
C ILE A 942 -5.78 -13.03 3.98
N GLY A 943 -5.29 -13.87 3.07
CA GLY A 943 -6.07 -14.59 2.07
C GLY A 943 -6.36 -16.05 2.42
N TYR A 944 -6.14 -16.49 3.66
CA TYR A 944 -6.37 -17.88 4.09
C TYR A 944 -7.85 -18.21 4.36
N GLN A 945 -8.72 -17.20 4.41
CA GLN A 945 -10.19 -17.28 4.59
C GLN A 945 -10.63 -18.28 5.67
N GLN A 946 -10.03 -18.14 6.85
CA GLN A 946 -10.28 -19.02 7.97
C GLN A 946 -11.70 -18.82 8.53
N PRO A 947 -12.37 -19.90 8.98
CA PRO A 947 -13.63 -19.77 9.71
C PRO A 947 -13.51 -18.84 10.92
N TYR A 948 -14.53 -17.99 11.12
CA TYR A 948 -14.59 -17.01 12.21
C TYR A 948 -13.36 -16.09 12.30
N TRP A 949 -12.71 -15.81 11.17
CA TRP A 949 -11.67 -14.79 11.15
C TRP A 949 -12.28 -13.39 11.28
N MET A 950 -11.55 -12.48 11.93
CA MET A 950 -12.01 -11.11 12.15
C MET A 950 -11.84 -10.22 10.91
N ASN A 951 -12.69 -9.19 10.79
CA ASN A 951 -12.52 -8.10 9.84
C ASN A 951 -11.52 -7.06 10.38
N GLU A 952 -10.84 -6.34 9.47
CA GLU A 952 -9.90 -5.26 9.79
C GLU A 952 -10.51 -4.15 10.64
N GLY A 953 -11.81 -3.87 10.53
CA GLY A 953 -12.50 -2.88 11.37
C GLY A 953 -12.41 -3.16 12.89
N SER A 954 -12.12 -4.38 13.30
CA SER A 954 -11.98 -4.78 14.71
C SER A 954 -10.52 -4.92 15.16
N ILE A 955 -9.55 -4.47 14.36
CA ILE A 955 -8.13 -4.69 14.61
C ILE A 955 -7.62 -4.10 15.93
N PHE A 956 -8.03 -2.88 16.26
CA PHE A 956 -7.62 -2.25 17.51
C PHE A 956 -8.12 -3.05 18.71
N GLU A 957 -9.40 -3.38 18.71
CA GLU A 957 -10.05 -4.11 19.80
C GLU A 957 -9.48 -5.53 19.98
N LEU A 958 -9.28 -6.29 18.90
CA LEU A 958 -8.98 -7.72 19.01
C LEU A 958 -7.50 -8.06 18.94
N VAL A 959 -6.67 -7.16 18.41
CA VAL A 959 -5.23 -7.43 18.14
C VAL A 959 -4.35 -6.40 18.86
N ILE A 960 -4.46 -5.13 18.49
CA ILE A 960 -3.47 -4.11 18.89
C ILE A 960 -3.62 -3.73 20.37
N ASP A 961 -4.79 -3.24 20.79
CA ASP A 961 -5.01 -2.78 22.18
C ASP A 961 -5.10 -3.94 23.15
N LYS A 962 -5.66 -5.07 22.70
CA LYS A 962 -5.86 -6.23 23.57
C LYS A 962 -4.56 -6.94 23.92
N TYR A 963 -3.61 -7.02 22.98
CA TYR A 963 -2.37 -7.77 23.13
C TYR A 963 -1.12 -6.92 22.83
N MET A 964 -0.93 -6.48 21.57
CA MET A 964 0.37 -5.98 21.12
C MET A 964 0.86 -4.75 21.90
N ARG A 965 -0.01 -3.77 22.16
CA ARG A 965 0.32 -2.57 22.96
C ARG A 965 0.63 -2.86 24.42
N LYS A 966 0.33 -4.06 24.93
CA LYS A 966 0.58 -4.45 26.32
C LYS A 966 1.87 -5.24 26.49
N THR A 967 2.27 -6.01 25.48
CA THR A 967 3.33 -7.01 25.64
C THR A 967 4.35 -7.05 24.53
N ALA A 968 4.09 -6.50 23.34
CA ALA A 968 4.94 -6.75 22.18
C ALA A 968 6.19 -5.85 22.15
N LYS A 969 7.35 -6.45 21.84
CA LYS A 969 8.65 -5.77 21.67
C LYS A 969 9.23 -6.12 20.29
N ILE A 970 9.69 -5.12 19.53
CA ILE A 970 10.25 -5.41 18.19
C ILE A 970 11.65 -6.04 18.26
N VAL A 971 12.54 -5.51 19.10
CA VAL A 971 13.88 -6.06 19.30
C VAL A 971 14.22 -6.02 20.79
N THR A 972 14.62 -7.16 21.34
CA THR A 972 15.15 -7.29 22.71
C THR A 972 16.60 -7.77 22.67
N VAL A 973 17.48 -7.12 23.42
CA VAL A 973 18.93 -7.37 23.43
C VAL A 973 19.43 -7.67 24.85
N ASP A 974 20.05 -8.84 25.00
CA ASP A 974 20.59 -9.40 26.25
C ASP A 974 22.06 -9.83 26.08
N GLY A 975 22.95 -8.84 25.98
CA GLY A 975 24.40 -8.99 26.00
C GLY A 975 25.07 -9.10 24.63
N ALA A 976 24.45 -8.60 23.56
CA ALA A 976 25.05 -8.57 22.22
C ALA A 976 26.20 -7.55 22.13
N SER A 977 27.16 -7.76 21.23
CA SER A 977 28.25 -6.82 20.95
C SER A 977 28.34 -6.50 19.45
N GLY A 978 28.46 -5.23 19.09
CA GLY A 978 28.45 -4.80 17.67
C GLY A 978 27.20 -5.24 16.91
N LEU A 979 26.01 -5.14 17.52
CA LEU A 979 24.73 -5.40 16.85
C LEU A 979 24.34 -4.17 16.02
N THR A 980 24.01 -4.37 14.74
CA THR A 980 23.53 -3.28 13.88
C THR A 980 22.05 -3.46 13.52
N LEU A 981 21.25 -2.42 13.76
CA LEU A 981 19.87 -2.29 13.30
C LEU A 981 19.80 -1.24 12.19
N PHE A 982 19.09 -1.55 11.11
CA PHE A 982 18.91 -0.64 9.99
C PHE A 982 17.48 -0.78 9.44
N ASN A 983 16.75 0.33 9.33
CA ASN A 983 15.38 0.34 8.81
C ASN A 983 14.44 -0.58 9.62
N VAL A 984 14.21 -0.27 10.91
CA VAL A 984 13.36 -1.08 11.81
C VAL A 984 12.17 -0.26 12.26
N PHE A 985 10.96 -0.77 12.01
CA PHE A 985 9.71 -0.06 12.30
C PHE A 985 8.65 -0.93 12.99
N ALA A 986 7.99 -0.37 14.00
CA ALA A 986 6.90 -1.02 14.74
C ALA A 986 5.65 -0.14 14.86
N TYR A 987 4.48 -0.68 14.49
CA TYR A 987 3.17 -0.08 14.68
C TYR A 987 2.34 -0.88 15.70
N GLY A 988 1.85 -0.22 16.75
CA GLY A 988 0.94 -0.85 17.72
C GLY A 988 1.62 -1.74 18.76
N PHE A 989 2.91 -1.51 19.06
CA PHE A 989 3.71 -2.32 19.99
C PHE A 989 3.71 -1.74 21.41
N HIS A 990 4.17 -2.50 22.40
CA HIS A 990 4.47 -1.94 23.71
C HIS A 990 5.81 -1.19 23.66
N ASP A 991 6.90 -1.87 23.27
CA ASP A 991 8.21 -1.24 23.10
C ASP A 991 8.79 -1.43 21.69
N GLY A 992 9.61 -0.47 21.27
CA GLY A 992 10.53 -0.62 20.16
C GLY A 992 11.74 -1.47 20.56
N LEU A 993 12.90 -0.82 20.67
CA LEU A 993 14.18 -1.46 20.98
C LEU A 993 14.43 -1.48 22.50
N VAL A 994 14.54 -2.68 23.08
CA VAL A 994 14.86 -2.88 24.49
C VAL A 994 16.24 -3.49 24.62
N VAL A 995 17.17 -2.78 25.26
CA VAL A 995 18.53 -3.23 25.55
C VAL A 995 18.72 -3.38 27.06
N ASN A 996 18.73 -4.61 27.53
CA ASN A 996 19.01 -4.88 28.94
C ASN A 996 20.52 -4.82 29.24
N ASP A 997 21.34 -5.32 28.29
CA ASP A 997 22.81 -5.24 28.28
C ASP A 997 23.26 -5.38 26.80
N GLY A 998 24.31 -4.69 26.38
CA GLY A 998 24.90 -4.87 25.05
C GLY A 998 25.37 -3.58 24.36
N GLU A 999 25.87 -3.73 23.13
CA GLU A 999 26.34 -2.66 22.25
C GLU A 999 25.54 -2.70 20.93
N VAL A 1000 24.80 -1.61 20.66
CA VAL A 1000 23.87 -1.52 19.53
C VAL A 1000 24.01 -0.20 18.77
N ASP A 1001 24.23 -0.30 17.46
CA ASP A 1001 24.10 0.82 16.52
C ASP A 1001 22.78 0.69 15.75
N ALA A 1002 21.92 1.70 15.84
CA ALA A 1002 20.63 1.72 15.15
C ALA A 1002 20.54 2.88 14.15
N PHE A 1003 19.98 2.59 12.97
CA PHE A 1003 19.80 3.54 11.89
C PHE A 1003 18.37 3.44 11.36
N ASN A 1004 17.68 4.58 11.24
CA ASN A 1004 16.29 4.65 10.80
C ASN A 1004 15.40 3.73 11.67
N LEU A 1005 15.23 4.09 12.94
CA LEU A 1005 14.41 3.37 13.91
C LEU A 1005 13.09 4.13 14.10
N GLY A 1006 11.96 3.44 14.00
CA GLY A 1006 10.65 4.09 14.13
C GLY A 1006 9.65 3.30 14.97
N THR A 1007 8.82 4.02 15.72
CA THR A 1007 7.67 3.44 16.42
C THR A 1007 6.44 4.32 16.33
N ASP A 1008 5.30 3.69 16.11
CA ASP A 1008 4.00 4.33 16.07
C ASP A 1008 3.00 3.60 16.95
N ASN A 1009 2.08 4.39 17.51
CA ASN A 1009 0.94 3.88 18.23
C ASN A 1009 1.36 2.93 19.37
N LEU A 1010 2.41 3.29 20.11
CA LEU A 1010 2.91 2.55 21.26
C LEU A 1010 1.88 2.47 22.39
N GLY A 1011 2.04 1.45 23.25
CA GLY A 1011 1.41 1.42 24.57
C GLY A 1011 1.72 2.68 25.40
N THR A 1012 0.85 3.02 26.33
CA THR A 1012 0.93 4.31 27.07
C THR A 1012 2.22 4.49 27.87
N ASP A 1013 2.79 3.39 28.35
CA ASP A 1013 4.05 3.29 29.10
C ASP A 1013 5.20 2.71 28.28
N GLY A 1014 5.01 2.63 26.96
CA GLY A 1014 5.96 2.13 25.99
C GLY A 1014 7.09 3.09 25.64
N TYR A 1015 8.24 2.54 25.25
CA TYR A 1015 9.41 3.29 24.81
C TYR A 1015 9.81 2.95 23.37
N THR A 1016 10.21 3.95 22.59
CA THR A 1016 10.90 3.68 21.31
C THR A 1016 12.25 3.01 21.55
N VAL A 1017 13.00 3.50 22.55
CA VAL A 1017 14.27 2.92 22.99
C VAL A 1017 14.32 2.83 24.51
N LYS A 1018 14.57 1.64 25.05
CA LYS A 1018 14.75 1.42 26.48
C LYS A 1018 16.10 0.78 26.74
N VAL A 1019 16.98 1.48 27.43
CA VAL A 1019 18.31 0.96 27.83
C VAL A 1019 18.35 0.80 29.34
N VAL A 1020 18.66 -0.40 29.82
CA VAL A 1020 18.95 -0.63 31.25
C VAL A 1020 20.44 -0.44 31.50
N LYS A 1021 21.27 -1.08 30.67
CA LYS A 1021 22.72 -0.98 30.67
C LYS A 1021 23.23 -1.27 29.26
N GLY A 1022 24.39 -0.73 28.92
CA GLY A 1022 25.04 -0.94 27.62
C GLY A 1022 25.26 0.37 26.89
N ASP A 1023 25.78 0.25 25.67
CA ASP A 1023 26.05 1.36 24.77
C ASP A 1023 25.07 1.28 23.60
N LEU A 1024 24.24 2.33 23.45
CA LEU A 1024 23.33 2.44 22.31
C LEU A 1024 23.49 3.81 21.65
N GLU A 1025 23.71 3.78 20.34
CA GLU A 1025 23.66 4.95 19.48
C GLU A 1025 22.62 4.75 18.38
N ALA A 1026 21.67 5.69 18.25
CA ALA A 1026 20.64 5.63 17.20
C ALA A 1026 20.61 6.91 16.36
N THR A 1027 20.57 6.76 15.04
CA THR A 1027 20.49 7.86 14.08
C THR A 1027 19.19 7.79 13.29
N ASN A 1028 18.51 8.94 13.15
CA ASN A 1028 17.19 9.06 12.55
C ASN A 1028 16.17 8.20 13.31
N LEU A 1029 15.72 8.72 14.45
CA LEU A 1029 14.66 8.09 15.25
C LEU A 1029 13.34 8.81 15.02
N ALA A 1030 12.26 8.07 14.77
CA ALA A 1030 10.90 8.60 14.62
C ALA A 1030 9.94 8.02 15.68
N ARG A 1031 9.17 8.88 16.36
CA ARG A 1031 8.18 8.43 17.36
C ARG A 1031 6.90 9.26 17.37
N TYR A 1032 5.75 8.59 17.23
CA TYR A 1032 4.42 9.22 17.22
C TYR A 1032 3.85 9.48 18.63
N ASN A 1033 3.92 8.49 19.53
CA ASN A 1033 3.47 8.56 20.92
C ASN A 1033 4.31 7.63 21.81
N GLY A 1034 4.10 7.68 23.13
CA GLY A 1034 4.96 7.00 24.11
C GLY A 1034 6.20 7.83 24.44
N ALA A 1035 7.15 7.26 25.17
CA ALA A 1035 8.40 7.93 25.52
C ALA A 1035 9.47 7.66 24.45
N THR A 1036 10.27 8.68 24.10
CA THR A 1036 11.35 8.49 23.12
C THR A 1036 12.42 7.54 23.64
N SER A 1037 12.90 7.78 24.86
CA SER A 1037 13.94 6.94 25.44
C SER A 1037 14.02 6.95 26.96
N THR A 1038 14.68 5.94 27.52
CA THR A 1038 15.17 5.91 28.90
C THR A 1038 16.53 5.20 28.98
N GLY A 1039 17.33 5.56 29.98
CA GLY A 1039 18.67 5.02 30.21
C GLY A 1039 19.78 5.69 29.39
N PRO A 1040 21.00 5.10 29.37
CA PRO A 1040 22.16 5.66 28.68
C PRO A 1040 22.07 5.41 27.17
N VAL A 1041 21.59 6.40 26.43
CA VAL A 1041 21.47 6.34 24.97
C VAL A 1041 21.90 7.66 24.32
N ARG A 1042 22.58 7.57 23.17
CA ARG A 1042 22.85 8.70 22.28
C ARG A 1042 21.91 8.65 21.07
N LEU A 1043 21.12 9.71 20.88
CA LEU A 1043 20.21 9.84 19.75
C LEU A 1043 20.62 11.00 18.86
N HIS A 1044 20.62 10.77 17.55
CA HIS A 1044 20.82 11.78 16.50
C HIS A 1044 19.56 11.90 15.65
N ASN A 1045 19.19 13.12 15.27
CA ASN A 1045 18.02 13.39 14.43
C ASN A 1045 16.72 12.77 15.01
N VAL A 1046 16.34 13.18 16.21
CA VAL A 1046 15.08 12.76 16.84
C VAL A 1046 13.90 13.50 16.19
N MET A 1047 12.99 12.76 15.55
CA MET A 1047 11.70 13.23 15.02
C MET A 1047 10.58 12.74 15.93
N VAL A 1048 9.91 13.65 16.63
CA VAL A 1048 8.90 13.31 17.64
C VAL A 1048 7.72 14.25 17.54
N ILE A 1049 6.51 13.70 17.72
CA ILE A 1049 5.29 14.49 17.89
C ILE A 1049 4.54 14.03 19.14
N ASN A 1050 3.46 14.75 19.50
CA ASN A 1050 2.67 14.50 20.70
C ASN A 1050 3.54 14.45 21.98
N VAL A 1051 4.51 15.35 22.08
CA VAL A 1051 5.48 15.42 23.17
C VAL A 1051 5.48 16.81 23.81
N VAL A 1052 5.73 16.85 25.12
CA VAL A 1052 6.00 18.11 25.82
C VAL A 1052 7.51 18.33 25.85
N GLN A 1053 7.96 19.44 25.29
CA GLN A 1053 9.37 19.83 25.27
C GLN A 1053 9.63 21.02 26.19
N ARG A 1054 10.85 21.12 26.69
CA ARG A 1054 11.36 22.27 27.44
C ARG A 1054 12.67 22.77 26.86
N SER A 1055 12.86 24.08 26.94
CA SER A 1055 14.07 24.76 26.49
C SER A 1055 15.11 24.75 27.60
N ILE A 1056 16.29 24.20 27.30
CA ILE A 1056 17.43 24.19 28.19
C ILE A 1056 18.57 24.94 27.49
N SER A 1057 19.12 25.94 28.17
CA SER A 1057 20.28 26.68 27.69
C SER A 1057 21.32 26.82 28.79
N VAL A 1058 22.56 27.10 28.39
CA VAL A 1058 23.67 27.39 29.31
C VAL A 1058 24.12 28.84 29.19
N SER A 1059 24.57 29.40 30.30
CA SER A 1059 25.26 30.69 30.35
C SER A 1059 26.47 30.61 31.27
N THR A 1060 27.42 31.54 31.12
CA THR A 1060 28.67 31.55 31.89
C THR A 1060 28.86 32.90 32.57
N VAL A 1061 29.30 32.90 33.83
CA VAL A 1061 29.74 34.08 34.58
C VAL A 1061 31.19 33.89 34.96
N GLY A 1062 32.09 34.77 34.49
CA GLY A 1062 33.54 34.61 34.63
C GLY A 1062 34.18 34.01 33.36
N ASN A 1063 35.47 33.65 33.44
CA ASN A 1063 36.21 33.08 32.30
C ASN A 1063 36.02 31.55 32.25
N GLY A 1064 35.41 31.02 31.20
CA GLY A 1064 35.19 29.58 31.04
C GLY A 1064 34.14 29.29 29.97
N THR A 1065 33.91 28.00 29.69
CA THR A 1065 32.90 27.52 28.74
C THR A 1065 31.92 26.56 29.41
N ALA A 1066 30.71 26.49 28.86
CA ALA A 1066 29.66 25.59 29.30
C ALA A 1066 29.07 24.87 28.08
N GLU A 1067 28.81 23.58 28.21
CA GLU A 1067 28.24 22.74 27.16
C GLU A 1067 27.04 21.95 27.69
N LEU A 1068 26.12 21.62 26.79
CA LEU A 1068 24.96 20.77 27.03
C LEU A 1068 25.13 19.46 26.29
N HIS A 1069 24.87 18.36 26.99
CA HIS A 1069 24.89 17.01 26.46
C HIS A 1069 23.55 16.34 26.75
N GLY A 1070 22.92 15.76 25.74
CA GLY A 1070 21.65 15.07 25.88
C GLY A 1070 20.96 14.88 24.54
N ASN A 1071 19.85 14.16 24.55
CA ASN A 1071 19.09 13.87 23.34
C ASN A 1071 18.13 15.02 23.04
N GLU A 1072 18.62 16.02 22.30
CA GLU A 1072 17.81 17.15 21.85
C GLU A 1072 16.88 16.75 20.69
N SER A 1073 15.63 17.20 20.78
CA SER A 1073 14.64 17.05 19.71
C SER A 1073 14.68 18.21 18.72
N GLU A 1074 15.11 19.39 19.16
CA GLU A 1074 15.45 20.58 18.36
C GLU A 1074 16.60 21.28 19.09
N PRO A 1075 17.37 22.17 18.45
CA PRO A 1075 18.47 22.87 19.12
C PRO A 1075 18.07 23.47 20.47
N GLY A 1076 18.62 22.92 21.56
CA GLY A 1076 18.33 23.35 22.94
C GLY A 1076 16.96 22.95 23.51
N LYS A 1077 16.17 22.14 22.81
CA LYS A 1077 14.89 21.61 23.31
C LYS A 1077 14.97 20.11 23.59
N TYR A 1078 14.43 19.73 24.73
CA TYR A 1078 14.46 18.37 25.25
C TYR A 1078 13.07 17.93 25.69
N GLU A 1079 12.77 16.65 25.52
CA GLU A 1079 11.54 16.05 26.03
C GLU A 1079 11.49 16.11 27.57
N VAL A 1080 10.32 16.38 28.14
CA VAL A 1080 10.10 16.29 29.60
C VAL A 1080 10.37 14.86 30.07
N GLY A 1081 11.18 14.73 31.12
CA GLY A 1081 11.64 13.44 31.63
C GLY A 1081 12.97 12.96 31.05
N ALA A 1082 13.49 13.60 29.99
CA ALA A 1082 14.82 13.32 29.48
C ALA A 1082 15.91 13.73 30.48
N GLN A 1083 17.04 13.01 30.45
CA GLN A 1083 18.24 13.38 31.22
C GLN A 1083 19.14 14.26 30.35
N VAL A 1084 19.57 15.40 30.90
CA VAL A 1084 20.50 16.34 30.28
C VAL A 1084 21.69 16.55 31.22
N THR A 1085 22.89 16.55 30.65
CA THR A 1085 24.13 16.81 31.38
C THR A 1085 24.74 18.13 30.95
N VAL A 1086 25.04 19.00 31.90
CA VAL A 1086 25.84 20.19 31.67
C VAL A 1086 27.29 19.93 32.06
N THR A 1087 28.24 20.47 31.29
CA THR A 1087 29.68 20.42 31.59
C THR A 1087 30.31 21.79 31.50
N ALA A 1088 31.08 22.16 32.51
CA ALA A 1088 31.78 23.44 32.59
C ALA A 1088 33.30 23.22 32.50
N THR A 1089 33.96 23.98 31.64
CA THR A 1089 35.42 23.97 31.49
C THR A 1089 35.97 25.35 31.87
N PRO A 1090 36.78 25.47 32.94
CA PRO A 1090 37.40 26.74 33.32
C PRO A 1090 38.32 27.29 32.24
N GLY A 1091 38.37 28.61 32.10
CA GLY A 1091 39.42 29.29 31.35
C GLY A 1091 40.78 29.17 32.05
N SER A 1092 41.87 29.51 31.36
CA SER A 1092 43.25 29.29 31.83
C SER A 1092 43.62 29.94 33.17
N ASP A 1093 42.87 30.94 33.62
CA ASP A 1093 43.08 31.74 34.84
C ASP A 1093 41.86 31.73 35.78
N SER A 1094 41.07 30.67 35.73
CA SER A 1094 39.83 30.56 36.50
C SER A 1094 39.61 29.16 37.08
N VAL A 1095 38.74 29.07 38.07
CA VAL A 1095 38.23 27.82 38.62
C VAL A 1095 36.71 27.78 38.52
N PHE A 1096 36.16 26.60 38.20
CA PHE A 1096 34.72 26.38 38.25
C PHE A 1096 34.24 26.36 39.70
N GLN A 1097 33.19 27.12 40.00
CA GLN A 1097 32.64 27.26 41.34
C GLN A 1097 31.38 26.43 41.55
N ASN A 1098 30.37 26.61 40.70
CA ASN A 1098 29.08 25.91 40.77
C ASN A 1098 28.20 26.17 39.54
N TRP A 1099 27.17 25.32 39.41
CA TRP A 1099 26.01 25.54 38.55
C TRP A 1099 24.89 26.20 39.35
N THR A 1100 24.25 27.21 38.77
CA THR A 1100 23.03 27.83 39.33
C THR A 1100 21.85 27.83 38.35
N VAL A 1101 20.64 27.76 38.90
CA VAL A 1101 19.36 27.98 38.18
C VAL A 1101 18.58 29.02 38.97
N ASN A 1102 18.18 30.12 38.32
CA ASN A 1102 17.51 31.25 38.98
C ASN A 1102 18.26 31.76 40.23
N GLY A 1103 19.60 31.73 40.18
CA GLY A 1103 20.49 32.15 41.28
C GLY A 1103 20.64 31.13 42.43
N GLN A 1104 19.95 29.99 42.39
CA GLN A 1104 20.10 28.93 43.38
C GLN A 1104 21.13 27.89 42.91
N VAL A 1105 22.04 27.47 43.80
CA VAL A 1105 23.06 26.45 43.48
C VAL A 1105 22.39 25.09 43.31
N VAL A 1106 22.61 24.45 42.16
CA VAL A 1106 22.08 23.12 41.85
C VAL A 1106 23.16 22.04 41.84
N SER A 1107 24.43 22.41 41.63
CA SER A 1107 25.58 21.50 41.73
C SER A 1107 26.88 22.28 41.93
N THR A 1108 27.84 21.70 42.65
CA THR A 1108 29.23 22.18 42.74
C THR A 1108 30.19 21.37 41.87
N GLU A 1109 29.71 20.31 41.23
CA GLU A 1109 30.51 19.50 40.31
C GLU A 1109 30.50 20.13 38.91
N PRO A 1110 31.65 20.16 38.19
CA PRO A 1110 31.72 20.74 36.85
C PRO A 1110 30.88 19.97 35.83
N SER A 1111 30.56 18.70 36.09
CA SER A 1111 29.58 17.92 35.33
C SER A 1111 28.35 17.63 36.19
N TYR A 1112 27.16 17.94 35.68
CA TYR A 1112 25.91 17.74 36.40
C TYR A 1112 24.79 17.25 35.48
N THR A 1113 24.20 16.10 35.79
CA THR A 1113 23.06 15.51 35.08
C THR A 1113 21.77 15.76 35.85
N PHE A 1114 20.72 16.18 35.14
CA PHE A 1114 19.40 16.44 35.73
C PHE A 1114 18.27 16.04 34.78
N THR A 1115 17.08 15.85 35.34
CA THR A 1115 15.86 15.52 34.58
C THR A 1115 15.12 16.80 34.16
N VAL A 1116 14.78 16.88 32.88
CA VAL A 1116 14.07 18.03 32.31
C VAL A 1116 12.61 18.04 32.76
N THR A 1117 12.19 19.10 33.46
CA THR A 1117 10.81 19.28 33.95
C THR A 1117 10.18 20.61 33.54
N ALA A 1118 11.01 21.65 33.39
CA ALA A 1118 10.61 23.01 33.01
C ALA A 1118 11.71 23.66 32.15
N ASP A 1119 11.41 24.83 31.57
CA ASP A 1119 12.41 25.63 30.86
C ASP A 1119 13.43 26.16 31.87
N GLN A 1120 14.72 26.03 31.56
CA GLN A 1120 15.80 26.35 32.50
C GLN A 1120 17.03 26.95 31.79
N VAL A 1121 17.64 27.93 32.43
CA VAL A 1121 18.98 28.45 32.08
C VAL A 1121 19.96 27.99 33.15
N MET A 1122 20.94 27.18 32.75
CA MET A 1122 21.98 26.65 33.61
C MET A 1122 23.19 27.57 33.57
N THR A 1123 23.51 28.24 34.68
CA THR A 1123 24.62 29.20 34.74
C THR A 1123 25.86 28.56 35.36
N ALA A 1124 26.95 28.45 34.61
CA ALA A 1124 28.26 28.07 35.12
C ALA A 1124 28.96 29.31 35.71
N ASN A 1125 29.27 29.27 37.00
CA ASN A 1125 29.98 30.36 37.68
C ASN A 1125 31.46 30.00 37.82
N PHE A 1126 32.33 30.89 37.36
CA PHE A 1126 33.78 30.80 37.44
C PHE A 1126 34.33 31.97 38.25
N THR A 1127 35.31 31.71 39.09
CA THR A 1127 36.04 32.75 39.84
C THR A 1127 37.49 32.80 39.37
N ALA A 1128 38.11 33.99 39.45
CA ALA A 1128 39.54 34.14 39.16
C ALA A 1128 40.35 33.16 40.04
N GLY A 1129 41.26 32.43 39.41
CA GLY A 1129 42.10 31.40 40.02
C GLY A 1129 43.31 31.94 40.75
#